data_AF-A0A7K1P1W2-F1
#
_entry.id   AF-A0A7K1P1W2-F1
#
_cell.length_a   1.000
_cell.length_b   1.000
_cell.length_c   1.000
_cell.angle_alpha   90.00
_cell.angle_beta   90.00
_cell.angle_gamma   90.00
#
_symmetry.space_group_name_H-M   'P 1'
#
loop_
_entity.id
_entity.type
_entity.pdbx_description
1 polymer ?
#
loop_
_entity_poly.entity_id
_entity_poly.type
_entity_poly.pdbx_seq_one_letter_code
_entity_poly.pdbx_strand_id
1 'polypeptide(L)'
;MLSYKHPNAILPILWGEAKRGNFDDLDKAFTQLLLTIGKDKLYTHHTPPYLCAFDAFRMEFIAFDDTITNFFYKSDINFSITPSNHNTEGFKHALNTFKAMCKSHKFVFNFKTQSQECKEFIENNLNSSHLLNKIQIDKNNFFTIYQKWFEAVKPTIDIDWEMAKTKGILDADYYLADLLSDGDKTIIEKLQTILSSSYYKLKRGVNELGKIDFMEVGFTDGQQAHKEFWNIYERPPKVEFQAFILERRDLLVPSDVRERKGAFFTPRIWVEKSQEYLAKALGQDYQEDYIIWDCAGGTGNLLNGLTNKANCFLSTLDSNDVAIVKELAATNKLNLLENHVFQFDFLNDDFFSDKTPKSLQEILNDKEKLKKLIIYINPPYAEAGNKAKMSGTGEHKAKVARNNKTHETYKDFLGSGANELFAQFFMRIYMELNGCIMASFSKLKYLNSSNFKKFREVFKAKFLEGFMVPADSFDNVKGQFPIGFLVWDTATPPLKPTNALNLEVFDSLGEFLGYKNIHSCNKVLFLADYLQKFQPKKRDTIFGYLDPGRNSFQHQNLVHISVIDKSQQSHVKYFPIIATTILLVSVFFSIRHCIKATWQNDRDQFYAPYDDAFQDDSEFKNNCLIFMLFHTQNRITTTQGTNHFIPFSETEVNAKERYSSHALLDFLKGGIKEEGDSLFLNAKKENKPLEFSQSASKVLDAGREIYRYYHKQDFTNRPYNANTSLYDIKEFFQGRNAQGKLNLPAKAKDEYYKQLYANLQDALKDLAKEIQPKVYEYGFLRE
;
A
#
# COMPACT_ATOMS: atom_id res chain seq x y z
N MET A 1 7.31 -35.65 9.13
CA MET A 1 8.05 -34.75 10.05
C MET A 1 9.10 -35.57 10.76
N LEU A 2 10.34 -35.10 10.83
CA LEU A 2 11.42 -35.69 11.62
C LEU A 2 11.61 -34.84 12.88
N SER A 3 11.77 -35.48 14.05
CA SER A 3 11.93 -34.79 15.34
C SER A 3 12.93 -35.52 16.23
N TYR A 4 13.56 -34.77 17.13
CA TYR A 4 14.48 -35.24 18.15
C TYR A 4 13.89 -35.00 19.55
N LYS A 5 14.22 -35.88 20.49
CA LYS A 5 13.80 -35.77 21.90
C LYS A 5 14.90 -35.09 22.70
N HIS A 6 14.75 -33.78 22.95
CA HIS A 6 15.60 -33.01 23.86
C HIS A 6 15.14 -33.26 25.32
N PRO A 7 16.02 -33.15 26.35
CA PRO A 7 15.64 -33.37 27.75
C PRO A 7 14.38 -32.62 28.21
N ASN A 8 14.15 -31.42 27.66
CA ASN A 8 13.05 -30.54 28.07
C ASN A 8 11.96 -30.36 26.99
N ALA A 9 12.13 -30.88 25.76
CA ALA A 9 11.18 -30.67 24.67
C ALA A 9 11.34 -31.69 23.52
N ILE A 10 10.31 -31.86 22.68
CA ILE A 10 10.46 -32.53 21.37
C ILE A 10 10.70 -31.44 20.33
N LEU A 11 11.89 -31.44 19.71
CA LEU A 11 12.30 -30.44 18.73
C LEU A 11 12.22 -31.01 17.31
N PRO A 12 11.51 -30.38 16.37
CA PRO A 12 11.50 -30.83 14.98
C PRO A 12 12.87 -30.62 14.32
N ILE A 13 13.34 -31.64 13.59
CA ILE A 13 14.58 -31.60 12.79
C ILE A 13 14.27 -31.14 11.36
N LEU A 14 13.20 -31.67 10.75
CA LEU A 14 12.87 -31.40 9.36
C LEU A 14 11.37 -31.58 9.10
N TRP A 15 10.76 -30.60 8.44
CA TRP A 15 9.43 -30.72 7.85
C TRP A 15 9.57 -30.73 6.34
N GLY A 16 8.89 -31.67 5.69
CA GLY A 16 9.08 -31.92 4.27
C GLY A 16 7.83 -32.35 3.55
N GLU A 17 7.72 -31.96 2.28
CA GLU A 17 6.69 -32.43 1.36
C GLU A 17 7.33 -33.26 0.24
N ALA A 18 6.95 -34.54 0.16
CA ALA A 18 7.47 -35.48 -0.83
C ALA A 18 6.50 -35.62 -2.01
N LYS A 19 7.03 -35.65 -3.24
CA LYS A 19 6.26 -35.88 -4.47
C LYS A 19 6.74 -37.12 -5.21
N ARG A 20 5.80 -37.80 -5.88
CA ARG A 20 6.09 -39.03 -6.62
C ARG A 20 6.52 -38.69 -8.05
N GLY A 21 7.57 -39.36 -8.54
CA GLY A 21 8.01 -39.27 -9.93
C GLY A 21 8.73 -37.96 -10.25
N ASN A 22 8.62 -37.51 -11.50
CA ASN A 22 9.13 -36.20 -11.93
C ASN A 22 8.06 -35.16 -11.65
N PHE A 23 8.21 -34.34 -10.61
CA PHE A 23 7.21 -33.35 -10.26
C PHE A 23 7.60 -31.98 -10.80
N ASP A 24 6.74 -31.42 -11.64
CA ASP A 24 7.10 -30.27 -12.48
C ASP A 24 7.48 -29.00 -11.70
N ASP A 25 6.92 -28.78 -10.50
CA ASP A 25 7.09 -27.52 -9.76
C ASP A 25 7.16 -27.74 -8.23
N LEU A 26 8.37 -27.93 -7.69
CA LEU A 26 8.59 -28.08 -6.24
C LEU A 26 8.18 -26.83 -5.43
N ASP A 27 7.97 -25.66 -6.05
CA ASP A 27 7.40 -24.51 -5.35
C ASP A 27 5.95 -24.77 -4.92
N LYS A 28 5.21 -25.58 -5.69
CA LYS A 28 3.88 -26.05 -5.29
C LYS A 28 3.97 -26.98 -4.08
N ALA A 29 5.00 -27.82 -4.02
CA ALA A 29 5.22 -28.70 -2.87
C ALA A 29 5.57 -27.89 -1.61
N PHE A 30 6.45 -26.89 -1.70
CA PHE A 30 6.70 -25.95 -0.60
C PHE A 30 5.45 -25.18 -0.20
N THR A 31 4.68 -24.66 -1.16
CA THR A 31 3.44 -23.93 -0.87
C THR A 31 2.43 -24.82 -0.13
N GLN A 32 2.31 -26.09 -0.54
CA GLN A 32 1.48 -27.07 0.16
C GLN A 32 1.99 -27.32 1.59
N LEU A 33 3.29 -27.45 1.79
CA LEU A 33 3.90 -27.62 3.11
C LEU A 33 3.60 -26.42 4.01
N LEU A 34 3.80 -25.21 3.51
CA LEU A 34 3.51 -23.96 4.23
C LEU A 34 2.03 -23.83 4.58
N LEU A 35 1.12 -24.13 3.64
CA LEU A 35 -0.31 -24.09 3.94
C LEU A 35 -0.70 -25.13 5.02
N THR A 36 -0.06 -26.30 5.02
CA THR A 36 -0.26 -27.31 6.06
C THR A 36 0.23 -26.83 7.43
N ILE A 37 1.46 -26.30 7.49
CA ILE A 37 2.04 -25.71 8.71
C ILE A 37 1.15 -24.59 9.26
N GLY A 38 0.68 -23.70 8.38
CA GLY A 38 -0.14 -22.56 8.78
C GLY A 38 -1.55 -22.96 9.24
N LYS A 39 -2.15 -23.97 8.60
CA LYS A 39 -3.48 -24.49 8.98
C LYS A 39 -3.49 -25.01 10.41
N ASP A 40 -2.47 -25.79 10.77
CA ASP A 40 -2.35 -26.41 12.09
C ASP A 40 -1.54 -25.53 13.07
N LYS A 41 -1.19 -24.30 12.66
CA LYS A 41 -0.37 -23.34 13.42
C LYS A 41 0.94 -23.90 13.97
N LEU A 42 1.55 -24.87 13.28
CA LEU A 42 2.78 -25.52 13.78
C LEU A 42 3.95 -24.52 13.94
N TYR A 43 3.91 -23.40 13.21
CA TYR A 43 4.91 -22.33 13.26
C TYR A 43 4.97 -21.57 14.59
N THR A 44 3.93 -21.63 15.43
CA THR A 44 3.92 -20.95 16.75
C THR A 44 4.72 -21.71 17.81
N HIS A 45 5.13 -22.94 17.52
CA HIS A 45 5.94 -23.79 18.40
C HIS A 45 7.40 -23.87 17.91
N HIS A 46 8.20 -24.77 18.46
CA HIS A 46 9.54 -25.04 17.93
C HIS A 46 9.45 -25.49 16.47
N THR A 47 10.32 -24.92 15.62
CA THR A 47 10.33 -25.13 14.16
C THR A 47 11.68 -25.73 13.75
N PRO A 48 11.73 -26.52 12.67
CA PRO A 48 13.00 -27.07 12.19
C PRO A 48 13.87 -25.95 11.59
N PRO A 49 15.19 -26.10 11.54
CA PRO A 49 16.08 -25.13 10.89
C PRO A 49 15.81 -25.01 9.38
N TYR A 50 15.30 -26.07 8.76
CA TYR A 50 14.97 -26.10 7.33
C TYR A 50 13.61 -26.75 7.07
N LEU A 51 12.98 -26.31 5.99
CA LEU A 51 11.92 -27.01 5.29
C LEU A 51 12.49 -27.68 4.05
N CYS A 52 11.90 -28.80 3.62
CA CYS A 52 12.28 -29.43 2.35
C CYS A 52 11.10 -29.77 1.45
N ALA A 53 11.38 -29.82 0.15
CA ALA A 53 10.51 -30.44 -0.84
C ALA A 53 11.36 -31.30 -1.78
N PHE A 54 10.89 -32.50 -2.10
CA PHE A 54 11.67 -33.41 -2.96
C PHE A 54 10.78 -34.30 -3.81
N ASP A 55 11.35 -34.76 -4.92
CA ASP A 55 10.75 -35.73 -5.83
C ASP A 55 11.72 -36.90 -6.11
N ALA A 56 11.53 -37.65 -7.20
CA ALA A 56 12.42 -38.78 -7.51
C ALA A 56 13.82 -38.35 -8.01
N PHE A 57 14.03 -37.08 -8.36
CA PHE A 57 15.24 -36.61 -9.06
C PHE A 57 16.03 -35.57 -8.28
N ARG A 58 15.38 -34.80 -7.41
CA ARG A 58 16.02 -33.70 -6.68
C ARG A 58 15.37 -33.43 -5.33
N MET A 59 16.15 -32.79 -4.46
CA MET A 59 15.73 -32.29 -3.16
C MET A 59 16.08 -30.81 -3.03
N GLU A 60 15.12 -30.03 -2.55
CA GLU A 60 15.27 -28.60 -2.30
C GLU A 60 15.08 -28.31 -0.81
N PHE A 61 15.91 -27.42 -0.27
CA PHE A 61 15.83 -26.94 1.11
C PHE A 61 15.67 -25.42 1.17
N ILE A 62 14.93 -24.96 2.17
CA ILE A 62 14.74 -23.54 2.50
C ILE A 62 14.87 -23.38 4.00
N ALA A 63 15.63 -22.39 4.46
CA ALA A 63 15.76 -22.10 5.88
C ALA A 63 14.41 -21.67 6.47
N PHE A 64 14.09 -22.13 7.67
CA PHE A 64 12.94 -21.61 8.41
C PHE A 64 13.34 -20.33 9.13
N ASP A 65 13.40 -19.24 8.36
CA ASP A 65 13.83 -17.91 8.79
C ASP A 65 12.65 -16.94 8.92
N ASP A 66 12.95 -15.67 9.15
CA ASP A 66 11.99 -14.58 9.27
C ASP A 66 11.19 -14.37 7.97
N THR A 67 11.75 -14.72 6.81
CA THR A 67 11.03 -14.72 5.53
C THR A 67 9.90 -15.75 5.57
N ILE A 68 10.21 -16.98 5.98
CA ILE A 68 9.22 -18.05 6.13
C ILE A 68 8.24 -17.74 7.25
N THR A 69 8.68 -17.22 8.38
CA THR A 69 7.79 -16.81 9.48
C THR A 69 6.81 -15.74 9.02
N ASN A 70 7.28 -14.70 8.32
CA ASN A 70 6.44 -13.63 7.80
C ASN A 70 5.33 -14.13 6.85
N PHE A 71 5.55 -15.25 6.16
CA PHE A 71 4.51 -15.89 5.35
C PHE A 71 3.28 -16.26 6.19
N PHE A 72 3.47 -16.78 7.41
CA PHE A 72 2.39 -17.22 8.31
C PHE A 72 1.58 -16.07 8.92
N TYR A 73 2.16 -14.87 9.01
CA TYR A 73 1.51 -13.68 9.57
C TYR A 73 0.88 -12.76 8.49
N LYS A 74 0.91 -13.16 7.22
CA LYS A 74 0.22 -12.43 6.14
C LYS A 74 -1.29 -12.61 6.23
N SER A 75 -2.00 -11.51 6.47
CA SER A 75 -3.47 -11.44 6.56
C SER A 75 -4.21 -11.87 5.29
N ASP A 76 -3.56 -11.83 4.13
CA ASP A 76 -4.12 -12.15 2.83
C ASP A 76 -3.88 -13.62 2.40
N ILE A 77 -3.19 -14.41 3.20
CA ILE A 77 -3.06 -15.86 2.99
C ILE A 77 -4.17 -16.60 3.74
N ASN A 78 -4.96 -17.38 3.02
CA ASN A 78 -6.01 -18.21 3.61
C ASN A 78 -5.47 -19.61 3.91
N PHE A 79 -5.15 -19.87 5.17
CA PHE A 79 -4.67 -21.17 5.65
C PHE A 79 -5.77 -22.24 5.80
N SER A 80 -7.05 -21.87 5.68
CA SER A 80 -8.17 -22.83 5.77
C SER A 80 -8.42 -23.61 4.47
N ILE A 81 -7.72 -23.30 3.39
CA ILE A 81 -7.85 -24.02 2.11
C ILE A 81 -7.21 -25.40 2.18
N THR A 82 -7.67 -26.34 1.35
CA THR A 82 -7.04 -27.66 1.21
C THR A 82 -5.63 -27.50 0.60
N PRO A 83 -4.54 -27.81 1.35
CA PRO A 83 -3.18 -27.54 0.90
C PRO A 83 -2.78 -28.25 -0.40
N SER A 84 -3.34 -29.42 -0.68
CA SER A 84 -3.06 -30.21 -1.89
C SER A 84 -3.81 -29.76 -3.15
N ASN A 85 -4.74 -28.80 -3.04
CA ASN A 85 -5.52 -28.33 -4.19
C ASN A 85 -4.87 -27.13 -4.87
N HIS A 86 -3.98 -27.42 -5.83
CA HIS A 86 -3.17 -26.41 -6.53
C HIS A 86 -3.97 -25.47 -7.44
N ASN A 87 -5.23 -25.80 -7.72
CA ASN A 87 -6.08 -25.05 -8.65
C ASN A 87 -6.85 -23.90 -8.00
N THR A 88 -6.86 -23.83 -6.66
CA THR A 88 -7.57 -22.76 -5.95
C THR A 88 -6.84 -21.42 -6.10
N GLU A 89 -7.60 -20.33 -6.19
CA GLU A 89 -7.03 -18.98 -6.21
C GLU A 89 -6.24 -18.68 -4.93
N GLY A 90 -6.68 -19.21 -3.78
CA GLY A 90 -5.94 -19.11 -2.52
C GLY A 90 -4.56 -19.79 -2.60
N PHE A 91 -4.48 -20.98 -3.20
CA PHE A 91 -3.21 -21.67 -3.40
C PHE A 91 -2.32 -20.92 -4.38
N LYS A 92 -2.85 -20.43 -5.52
CA LYS A 92 -2.08 -19.65 -6.49
C LYS A 92 -1.55 -18.35 -5.90
N HIS A 93 -2.35 -17.68 -5.07
CA HIS A 93 -1.94 -16.47 -4.34
C HIS A 93 -0.81 -16.79 -3.35
N ALA A 94 -0.96 -17.86 -2.57
CA ALA A 94 0.07 -18.37 -1.67
C ALA A 94 1.36 -18.74 -2.42
N LEU A 95 1.24 -19.41 -3.57
CA LEU A 95 2.36 -19.79 -4.44
C LEU A 95 3.08 -18.57 -5.00
N ASN A 96 2.35 -17.58 -5.52
CA ASN A 96 2.94 -16.34 -6.03
C ASN A 96 3.63 -15.55 -4.92
N THR A 97 3.02 -15.50 -3.73
CA THR A 97 3.61 -14.86 -2.55
C THR A 97 4.90 -15.56 -2.15
N PHE A 98 4.89 -16.88 -2.04
CA PHE A 98 6.08 -17.68 -1.74
C PHE A 98 7.18 -17.51 -2.81
N LYS A 99 6.82 -17.57 -4.10
CA LYS A 99 7.76 -17.35 -5.22
C LYS A 99 8.39 -15.96 -5.19
N ALA A 100 7.62 -14.93 -4.85
CA ALA A 100 8.13 -13.57 -4.73
C ALA A 100 9.11 -13.44 -3.55
N MET A 101 8.86 -14.13 -2.43
CA MET A 101 9.69 -14.06 -1.22
C MET A 101 10.97 -14.90 -1.31
N CYS A 102 10.93 -16.07 -1.96
CA CYS A 102 12.00 -17.07 -1.86
C CYS A 102 12.82 -17.27 -3.15
N LYS A 103 12.70 -16.36 -4.14
CA LYS A 103 13.28 -16.54 -5.49
C LYS A 103 14.83 -16.70 -5.50
N SER A 104 15.54 -16.28 -4.46
CA SER A 104 17.01 -16.28 -4.38
C SER A 104 17.62 -17.09 -3.21
N HIS A 105 16.84 -17.86 -2.46
CA HIS A 105 17.27 -18.43 -1.16
C HIS A 105 17.02 -19.95 -1.03
N LYS A 106 17.21 -20.73 -2.10
CA LYS A 106 17.01 -22.18 -2.08
C LYS A 106 18.31 -22.95 -2.29
N PHE A 107 18.49 -24.02 -1.52
CA PHE A 107 19.54 -25.02 -1.78
C PHE A 107 18.93 -26.15 -2.60
N VAL A 108 19.41 -26.34 -3.83
CA VAL A 108 18.89 -27.33 -4.78
C VAL A 108 19.94 -28.40 -5.03
N PHE A 109 19.57 -29.66 -4.79
CA PHE A 109 20.45 -30.81 -4.99
C PHE A 109 19.81 -31.79 -5.96
N ASN A 110 20.44 -32.02 -7.11
CA ASN A 110 20.05 -33.08 -8.03
C ASN A 110 20.68 -34.41 -7.60
N PHE A 111 19.90 -35.47 -7.39
CA PHE A 111 20.42 -36.74 -6.87
C PHE A 111 21.40 -37.44 -7.82
N LYS A 112 21.32 -37.18 -9.14
CA LYS A 112 22.23 -37.78 -10.11
C LYS A 112 23.63 -37.16 -10.05
N THR A 113 23.70 -35.84 -9.85
CA THR A 113 24.95 -35.08 -9.97
C THR A 113 25.49 -34.55 -8.64
N GLN A 114 24.63 -34.41 -7.62
CA GLN A 114 24.93 -33.71 -6.37
C GLN A 114 24.50 -34.53 -5.12
N SER A 115 24.50 -35.86 -5.21
CA SER A 115 24.07 -36.71 -4.09
C SER A 115 25.01 -36.65 -2.89
N GLN A 116 26.31 -36.42 -3.12
CA GLN A 116 27.30 -36.32 -2.05
C GLN A 116 27.16 -34.99 -1.32
N GLU A 117 27.03 -33.89 -2.06
CA GLU A 117 26.79 -32.53 -1.55
C GLU A 117 25.46 -32.46 -0.79
N CYS A 118 24.44 -33.19 -1.24
CA CYS A 118 23.16 -33.30 -0.53
C CYS A 118 23.33 -33.99 0.84
N LYS A 119 24.13 -35.07 0.90
CA LYS A 119 24.42 -35.77 2.16
C LYS A 119 25.21 -34.87 3.11
N GLU A 120 26.25 -34.22 2.59
CA GLU A 120 27.07 -33.26 3.36
C GLU A 120 26.22 -32.10 3.89
N PHE A 121 25.28 -31.58 3.09
CA PHE A 121 24.35 -30.55 3.54
C PHE A 121 23.49 -31.06 4.71
N ILE A 122 22.90 -32.25 4.59
CA ILE A 122 22.09 -32.87 5.65
C ILE A 122 22.92 -33.11 6.91
N GLU A 123 24.12 -33.68 6.77
CA GLU A 123 25.03 -33.96 7.88
C GLU A 123 25.46 -32.69 8.61
N ASN A 124 25.72 -31.60 7.88
CA ASN A 124 26.17 -30.33 8.47
C ASN A 124 25.01 -29.49 9.05
N ASN A 125 23.79 -29.62 8.54
CA ASN A 125 22.68 -28.73 8.89
C ASN A 125 21.54 -29.38 9.70
N LEU A 126 21.41 -30.71 9.66
CA LEU A 126 20.30 -31.45 10.28
C LEU A 126 20.74 -32.50 11.32
N ASN A 127 22.04 -32.56 11.65
CA ASN A 127 22.58 -33.49 12.63
C ASN A 127 22.17 -33.10 14.07
N SER A 128 21.69 -34.09 14.83
CA SER A 128 21.17 -33.93 16.20
C SER A 128 22.21 -33.47 17.22
N SER A 129 23.51 -33.62 16.94
CA SER A 129 24.58 -33.10 17.78
C SER A 129 24.65 -31.56 17.81
N HIS A 130 24.23 -30.88 16.72
CA HIS A 130 24.07 -29.43 16.71
C HIS A 130 22.86 -28.93 17.52
N LEU A 131 21.86 -29.80 17.75
CA LEU A 131 20.66 -29.52 18.55
C LEU A 131 20.85 -29.70 20.07
N LEU A 132 22.04 -30.11 20.51
CA LEU A 132 22.42 -30.13 21.93
C LEU A 132 22.89 -28.73 22.41
N ASN A 133 23.31 -27.88 21.48
CA ASN A 133 23.67 -26.50 21.76
C ASN A 133 22.43 -25.60 21.63
N LYS A 134 22.40 -24.53 22.40
CA LYS A 134 21.37 -23.51 22.27
C LYS A 134 21.36 -22.92 20.85
N ILE A 135 20.17 -22.68 20.31
CA ILE A 135 19.97 -22.12 18.97
C ILE A 135 20.50 -20.67 18.96
N GLN A 136 21.43 -20.39 18.05
CA GLN A 136 22.00 -19.06 17.87
C GLN A 136 20.95 -18.09 17.29
N ILE A 137 20.96 -16.86 17.79
CA ILE A 137 20.05 -15.80 17.32
C ILE A 137 20.82 -14.86 16.39
N ASP A 138 20.25 -14.59 15.23
CA ASP A 138 20.85 -13.74 14.19
C ASP A 138 19.81 -12.85 13.48
N LYS A 139 20.27 -12.12 12.46
CA LYS A 139 19.45 -11.20 11.65
C LYS A 139 18.29 -11.87 10.90
N ASN A 140 18.30 -13.19 10.76
CA ASN A 140 17.34 -13.95 9.96
C ASN A 140 16.32 -14.70 10.82
N ASN A 141 16.52 -14.83 12.14
CA ASN A 141 15.59 -15.60 12.98
C ASN A 141 15.05 -14.85 14.20
N PHE A 142 15.50 -13.63 14.47
CA PHE A 142 15.13 -12.89 15.68
C PHE A 142 13.62 -12.57 15.75
N PHE A 143 12.95 -12.31 14.61
CA PHE A 143 11.50 -12.10 14.57
C PHE A 143 10.75 -13.42 14.79
N THR A 144 11.25 -14.51 14.23
CA THR A 144 10.74 -15.87 14.44
C THR A 144 10.77 -16.24 15.92
N ILE A 145 11.86 -15.93 16.62
CA ILE A 145 12.01 -16.21 18.04
C ILE A 145 11.09 -15.31 18.88
N TYR A 146 10.94 -14.04 18.51
CA TYR A 146 9.97 -13.13 19.14
C TYR A 146 8.55 -13.70 19.11
N GLN A 147 8.10 -14.23 17.97
CA GLN A 147 6.76 -14.82 17.85
C GLN A 147 6.58 -16.03 18.78
N LYS A 148 7.61 -16.84 18.97
CA LYS A 148 7.56 -17.97 19.92
C LYS A 148 7.58 -17.49 21.36
N TRP A 149 8.37 -16.46 21.68
CA TRP A 149 8.40 -15.82 22.99
C TRP A 149 7.04 -15.18 23.32
N PHE A 150 6.38 -14.59 22.33
CA PHE A 150 5.05 -13.98 22.45
C PHE A 150 3.98 -14.99 22.87
N GLU A 151 4.08 -16.23 22.40
CA GLU A 151 3.14 -17.30 22.78
C GLU A 151 3.53 -17.97 24.11
N ALA A 152 4.82 -18.16 24.36
CA ALA A 152 5.30 -18.93 25.51
C ALA A 152 5.48 -18.11 26.80
N VAL A 153 6.08 -16.92 26.70
CA VAL A 153 6.55 -16.14 27.86
C VAL A 153 5.62 -14.96 28.16
N LYS A 154 5.20 -14.21 27.15
CA LYS A 154 4.35 -13.02 27.32
C LYS A 154 3.08 -13.26 28.16
N PRO A 155 2.36 -14.40 28.05
CA PRO A 155 1.17 -14.65 28.87
C PRO A 155 1.46 -14.80 30.37
N THR A 156 2.71 -15.10 30.76
CA THR A 156 3.09 -15.29 32.16
C THR A 156 3.65 -14.01 32.80
N ILE A 157 3.83 -12.93 32.04
CA ILE A 157 4.26 -11.63 32.58
C ILE A 157 3.07 -10.98 33.31
N ASP A 158 3.29 -10.57 34.56
CA ASP A 158 2.25 -10.04 35.44
C ASP A 158 1.89 -8.59 35.12
N ILE A 159 1.28 -8.39 33.95
CA ILE A 159 0.85 -7.08 33.46
C ILE A 159 -0.46 -7.16 32.68
N ASP A 160 -1.34 -6.18 32.89
CA ASP A 160 -2.50 -5.96 32.02
C ASP A 160 -2.02 -5.39 30.68
N TRP A 161 -1.89 -6.25 29.67
CA TRP A 161 -1.42 -5.88 28.34
C TRP A 161 -2.32 -4.87 27.62
N GLU A 162 -3.64 -4.89 27.86
CA GLU A 162 -4.55 -3.91 27.27
C GLU A 162 -4.30 -2.52 27.87
N MET A 163 -4.13 -2.45 29.19
CA MET A 163 -3.80 -1.19 29.86
C MET A 163 -2.38 -0.71 29.53
N ALA A 164 -1.40 -1.61 29.49
CA ALA A 164 0.00 -1.31 29.13
C ALA A 164 0.09 -0.65 27.75
N LYS A 165 -0.67 -1.17 26.78
CA LYS A 165 -0.76 -0.62 25.42
C LYS A 165 -1.26 0.83 25.40
N THR A 166 -2.22 1.19 26.27
CA THR A 166 -2.69 2.59 26.40
C THR A 166 -1.63 3.54 26.96
N LYS A 167 -0.64 3.02 27.67
CA LYS A 167 0.49 3.76 28.24
C LYS A 167 1.73 3.73 27.36
N GLY A 168 1.64 3.16 26.15
CA GLY A 168 2.77 3.06 25.22
C GLY A 168 3.80 2.01 25.57
N ILE A 169 3.52 1.13 26.54
CA ILE A 169 4.37 0.00 26.92
C ILE A 169 4.13 -1.13 25.91
N LEU A 170 5.20 -1.58 25.26
CA LEU A 170 5.13 -2.63 24.24
C LEU A 170 5.77 -3.92 24.72
N ASP A 171 5.17 -5.05 24.36
CA ASP A 171 5.72 -6.38 24.62
C ASP A 171 7.06 -6.62 23.90
N ALA A 172 7.28 -5.97 22.76
CA ALA A 172 8.58 -5.95 22.08
C ALA A 172 9.71 -5.43 22.98
N ASP A 173 9.44 -4.51 23.91
CA ASP A 173 10.46 -3.96 24.81
C ASP A 173 10.85 -4.97 25.90
N TYR A 174 9.91 -5.82 26.32
CA TYR A 174 10.18 -6.94 27.23
C TYR A 174 10.98 -8.04 26.53
N TYR A 175 10.61 -8.36 25.28
CA TYR A 175 11.39 -9.30 24.49
C TYR A 175 12.82 -8.82 24.25
N LEU A 176 13.03 -7.52 23.95
CA LEU A 176 14.38 -6.97 23.79
C LEU A 176 15.17 -7.01 25.11
N ALA A 177 14.52 -6.70 26.23
CA ALA A 177 15.14 -6.81 27.55
C ALA A 177 15.61 -8.25 27.83
N ASP A 178 14.76 -9.23 27.52
CA ASP A 178 15.09 -10.64 27.62
C ASP A 178 16.19 -11.06 26.65
N LEU A 179 16.05 -10.72 25.38
CA LEU A 179 16.95 -11.13 24.30
C LEU A 179 18.36 -10.60 24.54
N LEU A 180 18.48 -9.37 25.02
CA LEU A 180 19.74 -8.70 25.29
C LEU A 180 20.13 -8.86 26.76
N SER A 181 19.96 -10.06 27.32
CA SER A 181 20.38 -10.41 28.68
C SER A 181 21.50 -11.44 28.68
N ASP A 182 22.47 -11.22 29.58
CA ASP A 182 23.41 -12.24 30.00
C ASP A 182 22.90 -12.85 31.31
N GLY A 183 22.52 -14.13 31.26
CA GLY A 183 21.76 -14.78 32.31
C GLY A 183 20.42 -14.10 32.55
N ASP A 184 20.23 -13.56 33.75
CA ASP A 184 19.00 -12.89 34.18
C ASP A 184 19.13 -11.36 34.26
N LYS A 185 20.14 -10.79 33.59
CA LYS A 185 20.37 -9.33 33.59
C LYS A 185 20.54 -8.80 32.17
N THR A 186 19.75 -7.78 31.82
CA THR A 186 19.91 -7.07 30.54
C THR A 186 21.26 -6.36 30.46
N ILE A 187 22.00 -6.57 29.37
CA ILE A 187 23.33 -5.97 29.14
C ILE A 187 23.23 -4.50 28.71
N ILE A 188 22.13 -4.11 28.07
CA ILE A 188 21.88 -2.72 27.64
C ILE A 188 21.03 -2.01 28.70
N GLU A 189 21.68 -1.50 29.74
CA GLU A 189 21.00 -0.83 30.86
C GLU A 189 20.29 0.47 30.45
N LYS A 190 20.55 1.02 29.25
CA LYS A 190 19.89 2.23 28.74
C LYS A 190 18.42 2.02 28.35
N LEU A 191 18.00 0.80 28.02
CA LEU A 191 16.61 0.47 27.65
C LEU A 191 15.60 0.90 28.74
N GLN A 192 14.34 1.21 28.37
CA GLN A 192 13.31 1.57 29.35
C GLN A 192 12.86 0.36 30.17
N THR A 193 12.81 -0.81 29.53
CA THR A 193 12.52 -2.11 30.16
C THR A 193 13.81 -2.90 30.24
N ILE A 194 14.16 -3.37 31.43
CA ILE A 194 15.31 -4.26 31.65
C ILE A 194 14.89 -5.45 32.52
N LEU A 195 15.43 -6.62 32.23
CA LEU A 195 15.32 -7.81 33.08
C LEU A 195 16.31 -7.69 34.24
N SER A 196 15.82 -7.92 35.46
CA SER A 196 16.58 -7.84 36.70
C SER A 196 16.29 -9.07 37.57
N SER A 197 17.02 -10.16 37.33
CA SER A 197 16.82 -11.45 37.99
C SER A 197 15.44 -12.04 37.67
N SER A 198 14.50 -12.03 38.62
CA SER A 198 13.19 -12.67 38.50
C SER A 198 12.04 -11.72 38.15
N TYR A 199 12.34 -10.48 37.75
CA TYR A 199 11.35 -9.47 37.41
C TYR A 199 11.91 -8.45 36.41
N TYR A 200 11.02 -7.73 35.73
CA TYR A 200 11.35 -6.61 34.86
C TYR A 200 11.31 -5.29 35.65
N LYS A 201 12.24 -4.38 35.34
CA LYS A 201 12.23 -2.99 35.80
C LYS A 201 11.88 -2.09 34.63
N LEU A 202 10.80 -1.32 34.79
CA LEU A 202 10.35 -0.33 33.83
C LEU A 202 10.65 1.06 34.39
N LYS A 203 11.50 1.81 33.69
CA LYS A 203 11.81 3.20 34.05
C LYS A 203 10.58 4.07 33.87
N ARG A 204 10.16 4.77 34.92
CA ARG A 204 9.02 5.70 34.91
C ARG A 204 9.41 7.18 34.87
N GLY A 205 10.71 7.45 34.75
CA GLY A 205 11.27 8.81 34.80
C GLY A 205 12.00 9.05 36.10
N VAL A 206 12.06 10.30 36.53
CA VAL A 206 12.77 10.73 37.74
C VAL A 206 11.75 11.21 38.77
N ASN A 207 11.84 10.69 40.00
CA ASN A 207 10.97 11.10 41.11
C ASN A 207 11.37 12.48 41.66
N GLU A 208 10.58 13.01 42.61
CA GLU A 208 10.78 14.33 43.23
C GLU A 208 12.15 14.51 43.89
N LEU A 209 12.87 13.42 44.16
CA LEU A 209 14.21 13.40 44.76
C LEU A 209 15.34 13.31 43.74
N GLY A 210 15.03 13.41 42.45
CA GLY A 210 16.05 13.31 41.39
C GLY A 210 16.55 11.88 41.14
N LYS A 211 15.85 10.85 41.64
CA LYS A 211 16.19 9.43 41.43
C LYS A 211 15.29 8.79 40.38
N ILE A 212 15.84 7.86 39.59
CA ILE A 212 15.05 7.11 38.60
C ILE A 212 14.02 6.26 39.35
N ASP A 213 12.75 6.43 39.00
CA ASP A 213 11.65 5.62 39.50
C ASP A 213 11.46 4.37 38.64
N PHE A 214 11.18 3.24 39.28
CA PHE A 214 11.03 1.95 38.61
C PHE A 214 9.71 1.30 39.01
N MET A 215 9.00 0.80 38.00
CA MET A 215 7.92 -0.15 38.17
C MET A 215 8.48 -1.56 38.01
N GLU A 216 8.23 -2.42 38.99
CA GLU A 216 8.60 -3.82 38.95
C GLU A 216 7.43 -4.66 38.41
N VAL A 217 7.72 -5.52 37.43
CA VAL A 217 6.73 -6.42 36.82
C VAL A 217 7.28 -7.84 36.90
N GLY A 218 6.60 -8.69 37.65
CA GLY A 218 7.01 -10.08 37.88
C GLY A 218 6.49 -11.06 36.82
N PHE A 219 6.63 -12.34 37.14
CA PHE A 219 6.05 -13.44 36.38
C PHE A 219 5.03 -14.19 37.25
N THR A 220 3.84 -14.46 36.72
CA THR A 220 2.74 -15.15 37.42
C THR A 220 3.03 -16.63 37.66
N ASP A 221 3.94 -17.22 36.90
CA ASP A 221 4.36 -18.63 36.97
C ASP A 221 5.71 -18.82 37.70
N GLY A 222 6.23 -17.78 38.37
CA GLY A 222 7.54 -17.86 39.01
C GLY A 222 8.71 -18.00 38.04
N GLN A 223 8.57 -17.49 36.81
CA GLN A 223 9.60 -17.46 35.75
C GLN A 223 9.86 -18.84 35.11
N GLN A 224 8.93 -19.79 35.25
CA GLN A 224 9.11 -21.13 34.70
C GLN A 224 9.15 -21.11 33.16
N ALA A 225 8.13 -20.55 32.51
CA ALA A 225 8.05 -20.49 31.05
C ALA A 225 9.23 -19.72 30.43
N HIS A 226 9.66 -18.64 31.11
CA HIS A 226 10.83 -17.85 30.71
C HIS A 226 12.12 -18.68 30.73
N LYS A 227 12.40 -19.41 31.81
CA LYS A 227 13.58 -20.29 31.93
C LYS A 227 13.54 -21.43 30.92
N GLU A 228 12.39 -22.07 30.76
CA GLU A 228 12.22 -23.15 29.78
C GLU A 228 12.45 -22.66 28.34
N PHE A 229 11.96 -21.46 28.01
CA PHE A 229 12.14 -20.84 26.71
C PHE A 229 13.61 -20.49 26.43
N TRP A 230 14.27 -19.74 27.32
CA TRP A 230 15.65 -19.27 27.12
C TRP A 230 16.72 -20.36 27.34
N ASN A 231 16.34 -21.54 27.83
CA ASN A 231 17.21 -22.72 27.80
C ASN A 231 17.44 -23.26 26.39
N ILE A 232 16.60 -22.87 25.42
CA ILE A 232 16.64 -23.38 24.04
C ILE A 232 17.46 -22.45 23.13
N TYR A 233 17.53 -21.15 23.44
CA TYR A 233 18.17 -20.13 22.60
C TYR A 233 19.38 -19.50 23.27
N GLU A 234 20.43 -19.24 22.50
CA GLU A 234 21.64 -18.57 22.97
C GLU A 234 21.36 -17.06 23.04
N ARG A 235 21.40 -16.52 24.26
CA ARG A 235 21.30 -15.08 24.51
C ARG A 235 22.44 -14.62 25.44
N PRO A 236 22.96 -13.40 25.26
CA PRO A 236 22.58 -12.43 24.23
C PRO A 236 23.08 -12.85 22.82
N PRO A 237 22.44 -12.39 21.72
CA PRO A 237 22.94 -12.60 20.37
C PRO A 237 24.38 -12.11 20.21
N LYS A 238 25.10 -12.62 19.20
CA LYS A 238 26.44 -12.10 18.87
C LYS A 238 26.39 -10.58 18.66
N VAL A 239 27.42 -9.87 19.13
CA VAL A 239 27.50 -8.40 19.09
C VAL A 239 27.26 -7.83 17.68
N GLU A 240 27.69 -8.55 16.64
CA GLU A 240 27.47 -8.17 15.23
C GLU A 240 25.99 -8.12 14.81
N PHE A 241 25.10 -8.86 15.49
CA PHE A 241 23.67 -8.89 15.20
C PHE A 241 22.83 -7.98 16.10
N GLN A 242 23.34 -7.62 17.29
CA GLN A 242 22.60 -6.82 18.26
C GLN A 242 22.14 -5.46 17.70
N ALA A 243 23.05 -4.75 17.01
CA ALA A 243 22.72 -3.46 16.39
C ALA A 243 21.60 -3.58 15.35
N PHE A 244 21.67 -4.57 14.46
CA PHE A 244 20.63 -4.83 13.47
C PHE A 244 19.27 -5.14 14.10
N ILE A 245 19.26 -5.97 15.14
CA ILE A 245 18.02 -6.34 15.86
C ILE A 245 17.38 -5.10 16.50
N LEU A 246 18.19 -4.24 17.11
CA LEU A 246 17.73 -2.97 17.69
C LEU A 246 17.19 -2.01 16.62
N GLU A 247 17.91 -1.86 15.50
CA GLU A 247 17.47 -1.03 14.37
C GLU A 247 16.13 -1.50 13.79
N ARG A 248 15.92 -2.83 13.76
CA ARG A 248 14.71 -3.50 13.29
C ARG A 248 13.69 -3.82 14.39
N ARG A 249 13.70 -3.05 15.50
CA ARG A 249 12.64 -3.10 16.53
C ARG A 249 11.25 -2.97 15.91
N ASP A 250 11.11 -2.24 14.81
CA ASP A 250 9.85 -2.09 14.07
C ASP A 250 9.26 -3.42 13.61
N LEU A 251 10.08 -4.43 13.29
CA LEU A 251 9.60 -5.76 12.91
C LEU A 251 8.91 -6.48 14.06
N LEU A 252 9.30 -6.20 15.30
CA LEU A 252 8.77 -6.80 16.52
C LEU A 252 7.43 -6.20 16.95
N VAL A 253 7.09 -5.00 16.47
CA VAL A 253 5.87 -4.30 16.90
C VAL A 253 4.66 -4.79 16.08
N PRO A 254 3.50 -5.12 16.70
CA PRO A 254 2.29 -5.47 15.96
C PRO A 254 1.90 -4.43 14.90
N SER A 255 1.38 -4.87 13.75
CA SER A 255 1.06 -3.98 12.62
C SER A 255 0.03 -2.90 12.97
N ASP A 256 -0.94 -3.21 13.84
CA ASP A 256 -1.95 -2.27 14.32
C ASP A 256 -1.36 -1.18 15.25
N VAL A 257 -0.23 -1.45 15.92
CA VAL A 257 0.51 -0.47 16.73
C VAL A 257 1.42 0.37 15.82
N ARG A 258 2.09 -0.26 14.84
CA ARG A 258 2.86 0.45 13.81
C ARG A 258 2.00 1.42 13.01
N GLU A 259 0.83 1.00 12.57
CA GLU A 259 -0.13 1.86 11.85
C GLU A 259 -0.68 3.00 12.72
N ARG A 260 -0.77 2.80 14.04
CA ARG A 260 -1.22 3.81 15.01
C ARG A 260 -0.14 4.84 15.36
N LYS A 261 1.11 4.39 15.57
CA LYS A 261 2.27 5.27 15.77
C LYS A 261 2.70 5.96 14.47
N GLY A 262 2.39 5.35 13.33
CA GLY A 262 2.56 5.89 11.99
C GLY A 262 4.00 6.03 11.51
N ALA A 263 5.01 5.63 12.29
CA ALA A 263 6.41 5.60 11.87
C ALA A 263 6.65 4.42 10.91
N PHE A 264 7.28 4.70 9.77
CA PHE A 264 7.67 3.70 8.78
C PHE A 264 9.19 3.60 8.76
N PHE A 265 9.71 2.37 8.77
CA PHE A 265 11.14 2.12 8.55
C PHE A 265 11.50 2.57 7.13
N THR A 266 12.51 3.43 6.98
CA THR A 266 13.03 3.86 5.68
C THR A 266 14.08 2.87 5.21
N PRO A 267 13.85 2.10 4.13
CA PRO A 267 14.83 1.18 3.57
C PRO A 267 16.14 1.86 3.22
N ARG A 268 17.26 1.16 3.43
CA ARG A 268 18.62 1.66 3.18
C ARG A 268 18.81 2.23 1.77
N ILE A 269 18.27 1.57 0.74
CA ILE A 269 18.34 2.05 -0.64
C ILE A 269 17.76 3.46 -0.80
N TRP A 270 16.67 3.77 -0.09
CA TRP A 270 16.06 5.10 -0.13
C TRP A 270 16.80 6.10 0.73
N VAL A 271 17.41 5.68 1.85
CA VAL A 271 18.30 6.52 2.66
C VAL A 271 19.51 6.98 1.85
N GLU A 272 20.18 6.05 1.16
CA GLU A 272 21.34 6.35 0.31
C GLU A 272 20.91 7.29 -0.84
N LYS A 273 19.77 7.00 -1.49
CA LYS A 273 19.24 7.84 -2.57
C LYS A 273 18.84 9.24 -2.09
N SER A 274 18.24 9.40 -0.91
CA SER A 274 17.91 10.72 -0.37
C SER A 274 19.15 11.55 -0.04
N GLN A 275 20.23 10.91 0.43
CA GLN A 275 21.51 11.61 0.66
C GLN A 275 22.19 12.02 -0.65
N GLU A 276 22.11 11.20 -1.70
CA GLU A 276 22.52 11.58 -3.07
C GLU A 276 21.79 12.86 -3.52
N TYR A 277 20.47 12.93 -3.27
CA TYR A 277 19.66 14.09 -3.63
C TYR A 277 19.91 15.33 -2.75
N LEU A 278 20.26 15.15 -1.48
CA LEU A 278 20.74 16.25 -0.64
C LEU A 278 22.04 16.82 -1.21
N ALA A 279 22.99 15.97 -1.60
CA ALA A 279 24.23 16.40 -2.23
C ALA A 279 24.00 17.08 -3.58
N LYS A 280 23.03 16.59 -4.37
CA LYS A 280 22.61 17.22 -5.63
C LYS A 280 22.00 18.62 -5.41
N ALA A 281 21.20 18.77 -4.36
CA ALA A 281 20.50 20.02 -4.05
C ALA A 281 21.41 21.08 -3.40
N LEU A 282 22.34 20.66 -2.53
CA LEU A 282 23.07 21.54 -1.61
C LEU A 282 24.60 21.54 -1.82
N GLY A 283 25.13 20.63 -2.65
CA GLY A 283 26.57 20.41 -2.84
C GLY A 283 27.10 19.18 -2.11
N GLN A 284 28.26 18.68 -2.54
CA GLN A 284 28.86 17.45 -1.99
C GLN A 284 29.24 17.58 -0.51
N ASP A 285 29.64 18.78 -0.08
CA ASP A 285 30.11 19.07 1.28
C ASP A 285 28.97 19.50 2.22
N TYR A 286 27.70 19.24 1.86
CA TYR A 286 26.55 19.72 2.64
C TYR A 286 26.57 19.28 4.12
N GLN A 287 27.22 18.14 4.44
CA GLN A 287 27.33 17.65 5.82
C GLN A 287 28.24 18.52 6.68
N GLU A 288 29.17 19.26 6.09
CA GLU A 288 30.04 20.22 6.78
C GLU A 288 29.36 21.59 6.88
N ASP A 289 28.63 21.99 5.83
CA ASP A 289 28.02 23.31 5.71
C ASP A 289 26.65 23.44 6.41
N TYR A 290 26.00 22.33 6.71
CA TYR A 290 24.64 22.30 7.27
C TYR A 290 24.54 21.43 8.53
N ILE A 291 23.62 21.83 9.40
CA ILE A 291 23.14 21.04 10.52
C ILE A 291 21.98 20.18 10.04
N ILE A 292 21.98 18.90 10.38
CA ILE A 292 20.93 17.94 10.01
C ILE A 292 20.16 17.56 11.27
N TRP A 293 18.84 17.73 11.23
CA TRP A 293 17.96 17.27 12.29
C TRP A 293 16.87 16.35 11.73
N ASP A 294 16.92 15.08 12.15
CA ASP A 294 15.81 14.16 11.98
C ASP A 294 14.84 14.28 13.16
N CYS A 295 13.73 14.97 12.94
CA CYS A 295 12.77 15.27 13.99
C CYS A 295 11.69 14.19 14.19
N ALA A 296 11.74 13.10 13.43
CA ALA A 296 10.88 11.92 13.59
C ALA A 296 11.68 10.63 13.40
N GLY A 297 12.86 10.56 14.00
CA GLY A 297 13.91 9.65 13.53
C GLY A 297 13.77 8.18 13.91
N GLY A 298 12.83 7.81 14.78
CA GLY A 298 12.69 6.43 15.25
C GLY A 298 14.03 5.87 15.75
N THR A 299 14.45 4.73 15.21
CA THR A 299 15.74 4.08 15.50
C THR A 299 16.95 4.66 14.73
N GLY A 300 16.78 5.77 14.00
CA GLY A 300 17.87 6.54 13.40
C GLY A 300 18.25 6.18 11.96
N ASN A 301 17.41 5.42 11.26
CA ASN A 301 17.75 4.88 9.94
C ASN A 301 18.10 5.94 8.88
N LEU A 302 17.43 7.10 8.88
CA LEU A 302 17.72 8.17 7.90
C LEU A 302 19.15 8.72 8.04
N LEU A 303 19.70 8.72 9.26
CA LEU A 303 21.03 9.25 9.54
C LEU A 303 22.16 8.26 9.25
N ASN A 304 21.85 7.01 8.88
CA ASN A 304 22.85 6.02 8.48
C ASN A 304 23.62 6.50 7.24
N GLY A 305 24.96 6.43 7.31
CA GLY A 305 25.84 6.89 6.22
C GLY A 305 26.34 8.33 6.36
N LEU A 306 25.74 9.13 7.25
CA LEU A 306 26.26 10.47 7.54
C LEU A 306 27.56 10.40 8.36
N THR A 307 28.52 11.26 8.02
CA THR A 307 29.90 11.22 8.52
C THR A 307 30.22 12.32 9.54
N ASN A 308 29.48 13.43 9.53
CA ASN A 308 29.67 14.51 10.50
C ASN A 308 28.70 14.41 11.68
N LYS A 309 29.09 13.65 12.72
CA LYS A 309 28.25 13.44 13.92
C LYS A 309 27.98 14.71 14.73
N ALA A 310 28.83 15.73 14.63
CA ALA A 310 28.66 16.99 15.37
C ALA A 310 27.51 17.82 14.80
N ASN A 311 27.24 17.69 13.49
CA ASN A 311 26.18 18.40 12.81
C ASN A 311 24.83 17.64 12.80
N CYS A 312 24.77 16.44 13.35
CA CYS A 312 23.55 15.61 13.33
C CYS A 312 22.80 15.65 14.67
N PHE A 313 21.48 15.78 14.59
CA PHE A 313 20.53 15.69 15.70
C PHE A 313 19.41 14.69 15.37
N LEU A 314 18.94 13.99 16.40
CA LEU A 314 17.80 13.07 16.28
C LEU A 314 16.83 13.29 17.43
N SER A 315 15.55 13.44 17.07
CA SER A 315 14.47 13.35 18.04
C SER A 315 13.37 12.38 17.61
N THR A 316 12.75 11.74 18.59
CA THR A 316 11.61 10.84 18.39
C THR A 316 10.68 10.88 19.58
N LEU A 317 9.42 10.50 19.37
CA LEU A 317 8.39 10.47 20.41
C LEU A 317 8.61 9.32 21.40
N ASP A 318 9.10 8.17 20.91
CA ASP A 318 9.25 6.94 21.70
C ASP A 318 10.57 6.96 22.50
N SER A 319 10.47 6.90 23.83
CA SER A 319 11.62 6.93 24.72
C SER A 319 12.49 5.68 24.63
N ASN A 320 11.96 4.55 24.15
CA ASN A 320 12.76 3.35 23.85
C ASN A 320 13.61 3.55 22.60
N ASP A 321 13.07 4.18 21.57
CA ASP A 321 13.83 4.50 20.37
C ASP A 321 15.01 5.45 20.72
N VAL A 322 14.78 6.45 21.59
CA VAL A 322 15.85 7.31 22.13
C VAL A 322 16.95 6.49 22.82
N ALA A 323 16.57 5.54 23.68
CA ALA A 323 17.53 4.68 24.38
C ALA A 323 18.34 3.83 23.41
N ILE A 324 17.68 3.26 22.39
CA ILE A 324 18.31 2.47 21.34
C ILE A 324 19.32 3.31 20.55
N VAL A 325 18.91 4.50 20.09
CA VAL A 325 19.81 5.39 19.33
C VAL A 325 21.01 5.84 20.17
N LYS A 326 20.81 6.12 21.47
CA LYS A 326 21.94 6.42 22.39
C LYS A 326 22.90 5.25 22.57
N GLU A 327 22.41 4.03 22.53
CA GLU A 327 23.24 2.83 22.57
C GLU A 327 24.02 2.65 21.27
N LEU A 328 23.35 2.81 20.12
CA LEU A 328 24.01 2.76 18.80
C LEU A 328 25.07 3.86 18.66
N ALA A 329 24.82 5.06 19.19
CA ALA A 329 25.78 6.15 19.24
C ALA A 329 26.99 5.81 20.13
N ALA A 330 26.75 5.29 21.34
CA ALA A 330 27.82 4.94 22.28
C ALA A 330 28.72 3.79 21.75
N THR A 331 28.14 2.87 20.98
CA THR A 331 28.86 1.74 20.37
C THR A 331 29.45 2.07 18.98
N ASN A 332 29.39 3.34 18.55
CA ASN A 332 29.83 3.82 17.23
C ASN A 332 29.18 3.06 16.05
N LYS A 333 27.97 2.53 16.24
CA LYS A 333 27.16 1.91 15.18
C LYS A 333 26.34 2.92 14.40
N LEU A 334 25.90 3.99 15.07
CA LEU A 334 25.34 5.17 14.43
C LEU A 334 26.25 6.37 14.72
N ASN A 335 26.64 7.10 13.69
CA ASN A 335 27.57 8.21 13.81
C ASN A 335 26.87 9.48 14.31
N LEU A 336 26.56 9.51 15.60
CA LEU A 336 25.78 10.55 16.25
C LEU A 336 26.34 10.84 17.65
N LEU A 337 26.21 12.07 18.15
CA LEU A 337 26.55 12.39 19.53
C LEU A 337 25.40 12.02 20.47
N GLU A 338 25.70 11.35 21.59
CA GLU A 338 24.67 10.89 22.54
C GLU A 338 23.80 12.04 23.08
N ASN A 339 24.39 13.23 23.28
CA ASN A 339 23.68 14.43 23.74
C ASN A 339 22.81 15.08 22.66
N HIS A 340 22.92 14.65 21.40
CA HIS A 340 22.09 15.12 20.29
C HIS A 340 20.89 14.18 20.02
N VAL A 341 20.70 13.16 20.88
CA VAL A 341 19.57 12.22 20.85
C VAL A 341 18.63 12.53 22.01
N PHE A 342 17.39 12.92 21.70
CA PHE A 342 16.44 13.37 22.73
C PHE A 342 14.99 13.00 22.40
N GLN A 343 14.17 12.87 23.44
CA GLN A 343 12.74 12.62 23.28
C GLN A 343 12.04 13.96 23.02
N PHE A 344 11.26 14.05 21.94
CA PHE A 344 10.55 15.28 21.58
C PHE A 344 9.26 14.96 20.82
N ASP A 345 8.14 15.49 21.28
CA ASP A 345 6.88 15.46 20.52
C ASP A 345 6.85 16.65 19.55
N PHE A 346 7.28 16.41 18.31
CA PHE A 346 7.37 17.45 17.28
C PHE A 346 6.05 18.14 16.95
N LEU A 347 4.88 17.63 17.34
CA LEU A 347 3.61 18.34 17.10
C LEU A 347 3.07 19.09 18.32
N ASN A 348 3.65 18.87 19.52
CA ASN A 348 3.13 19.41 20.78
C ASN A 348 4.17 20.18 21.60
N ASP A 349 5.41 19.70 21.66
CA ASP A 349 6.45 20.27 22.52
C ASP A 349 6.99 21.60 21.96
N ASP A 350 7.43 22.48 22.85
CA ASP A 350 8.04 23.77 22.51
C ASP A 350 9.53 23.60 22.18
N PHE A 351 9.97 24.17 21.05
CA PHE A 351 11.35 24.11 20.58
C PHE A 351 12.35 24.73 21.56
N PHE A 352 11.93 25.67 22.41
CA PHE A 352 12.79 26.34 23.38
C PHE A 352 12.60 25.85 24.83
N SER A 353 11.97 24.68 25.00
CA SER A 353 11.86 24.03 26.30
C SER A 353 13.12 23.25 26.68
N ASP A 354 13.21 22.85 27.94
CA ASP A 354 14.31 22.01 28.46
C ASP A 354 14.43 20.63 27.80
N LYS A 355 13.44 20.22 27.01
CA LYS A 355 13.48 18.97 26.23
C LYS A 355 14.40 19.05 25.01
N THR A 356 14.63 20.26 24.48
CA THR A 356 15.48 20.48 23.31
C THR A 356 16.93 20.72 23.76
N PRO A 357 17.94 20.08 23.16
CA PRO A 357 19.34 20.35 23.48
C PRO A 357 19.69 21.83 23.31
N LYS A 358 20.45 22.40 24.25
CA LYS A 358 20.84 23.83 24.20
C LYS A 358 21.53 24.21 22.90
N SER A 359 22.41 23.34 22.39
CA SER A 359 23.09 23.53 21.10
C SER A 359 22.11 23.66 19.93
N LEU A 360 21.03 22.88 19.92
CA LEU A 360 19.98 23.01 18.91
C LEU A 360 19.16 24.28 19.12
N GLN A 361 18.79 24.62 20.37
CA GLN A 361 18.08 25.87 20.65
C GLN A 361 18.84 27.12 20.16
N GLU A 362 20.18 27.14 20.29
CA GLU A 362 21.04 28.21 19.77
C GLU A 362 20.98 28.31 18.24
N ILE A 363 20.88 27.18 17.54
CA ILE A 363 20.73 27.13 16.08
C ILE A 363 19.34 27.65 15.68
N LEU A 364 18.29 27.26 16.41
CA LEU A 364 16.91 27.69 16.14
C LEU A 364 16.67 29.18 16.41
N ASN A 365 17.39 29.77 17.40
CA ASN A 365 17.28 31.19 17.74
C ASN A 365 18.05 32.12 16.79
N ASP A 366 19.05 31.61 16.06
CA ASP A 366 19.87 32.38 15.15
C ASP A 366 19.37 32.23 13.70
N LYS A 367 18.95 33.33 13.08
CA LYS A 367 18.38 33.32 11.73
C LYS A 367 19.36 32.85 10.65
N GLU A 368 20.65 33.10 10.79
CA GLU A 368 21.64 32.65 9.80
C GLU A 368 21.98 31.18 9.99
N LYS A 369 22.05 30.70 11.25
CA LYS A 369 22.21 29.26 11.52
C LYS A 369 20.99 28.46 11.12
N LEU A 370 19.78 29.00 11.33
CA LEU A 370 18.52 28.36 10.93
C LEU A 370 18.45 28.12 9.41
N LYS A 371 19.01 29.03 8.59
CA LYS A 371 19.13 28.82 7.13
C LYS A 371 20.04 27.64 6.75
N LYS A 372 20.93 27.27 7.66
CA LYS A 372 21.82 26.11 7.54
C LYS A 372 21.28 24.87 8.22
N LEU A 373 20.02 24.89 8.69
CA LEU A 373 19.35 23.70 9.21
C LEU A 373 18.67 22.94 8.07
N ILE A 374 18.91 21.63 8.00
CA ILE A 374 18.16 20.66 7.20
C ILE A 374 17.26 19.88 8.16
N ILE A 375 15.96 20.03 8.01
CA ILE A 375 14.99 19.10 8.59
C ILE A 375 14.90 17.90 7.66
N TYR A 376 15.51 16.77 8.05
CA TYR A 376 15.60 15.55 7.25
C TYR A 376 14.68 14.48 7.83
N ILE A 377 13.52 14.26 7.20
CA ILE A 377 12.38 13.63 7.90
C ILE A 377 11.61 12.61 7.03
N ASN A 378 11.21 11.50 7.64
CA ASN A 378 10.15 10.62 7.13
C ASN A 378 8.95 10.64 8.09
N PRO A 379 8.07 11.66 8.03
CA PRO A 379 6.98 11.83 8.98
C PRO A 379 5.92 10.72 8.86
N PRO A 380 5.13 10.51 9.92
CA PRO A 380 4.02 9.57 9.88
C PRO A 380 2.95 9.85 8.80
N TYR A 381 2.51 8.78 8.09
CA TYR A 381 1.51 8.88 7.01
C TYR A 381 0.05 8.65 7.41
N ALA A 382 -0.25 8.66 8.72
CA ALA A 382 -1.61 8.41 9.21
C ALA A 382 -2.58 9.54 8.82
N GLU A 383 -3.79 9.15 8.40
CA GLU A 383 -4.88 10.04 8.02
C GLU A 383 -6.08 9.81 8.96
N ALA A 384 -6.61 10.88 9.54
CA ALA A 384 -7.88 10.84 10.27
C ALA A 384 -9.05 10.77 9.27
N GLY A 385 -9.44 9.55 8.85
CA GLY A 385 -10.45 9.35 7.81
C GLY A 385 -11.17 7.99 7.80
N ASN A 386 -12.40 8.03 7.27
CA ASN A 386 -13.50 7.04 7.30
C ASN A 386 -13.29 5.71 6.54
N LYS A 387 -12.06 5.24 6.25
CA LYS A 387 -11.87 4.01 5.43
C LYS A 387 -12.55 2.76 6.02
N ALA A 388 -12.73 2.69 7.35
CA ALA A 388 -13.43 1.61 8.03
C ALA A 388 -14.95 1.52 7.72
N LYS A 389 -15.59 2.63 7.29
CA LYS A 389 -17.02 2.62 6.92
C LYS A 389 -17.29 1.91 5.59
N MET A 390 -16.31 1.82 4.68
CA MET A 390 -16.53 1.19 3.37
C MET A 390 -16.48 -0.35 3.43
N SER A 391 -15.86 -0.94 4.47
CA SER A 391 -15.77 -2.40 4.64
C SER A 391 -16.69 -2.96 5.72
N GLY A 392 -17.39 -2.12 6.50
CA GLY A 392 -18.32 -2.56 7.54
C GLY A 392 -17.67 -3.25 8.74
N THR A 393 -16.34 -3.16 8.91
CA THR A 393 -15.57 -4.04 9.83
C THR A 393 -14.63 -3.33 10.82
N GLY A 394 -14.70 -2.01 10.99
CA GLY A 394 -13.75 -1.32 11.89
C GLY A 394 -14.36 -0.26 12.79
N GLU A 395 -13.95 -0.27 14.06
CA GLU A 395 -14.08 0.86 14.97
C GLU A 395 -13.35 2.10 14.42
N HIS A 396 -13.80 3.28 14.85
CA HIS A 396 -13.25 4.57 14.44
C HIS A 396 -11.71 4.61 14.57
N LYS A 397 -11.00 5.03 13.50
CA LYS A 397 -9.62 5.54 13.62
C LYS A 397 -9.67 6.84 14.44
N ALA A 398 -9.64 6.70 15.76
CA ALA A 398 -9.84 7.80 16.69
C ALA A 398 -8.63 8.77 16.68
N LYS A 399 -8.89 10.00 16.22
CA LYS A 399 -8.37 11.28 16.75
C LYS A 399 -6.85 11.58 16.82
N VAL A 400 -5.93 10.67 16.49
CA VAL A 400 -4.47 10.96 16.60
C VAL A 400 -4.05 12.22 15.82
N ALA A 401 -4.52 12.39 14.58
CA ALA A 401 -4.20 13.59 13.80
C ALA A 401 -4.99 14.85 14.20
N ARG A 402 -6.00 14.75 15.07
CA ARG A 402 -6.84 15.91 15.46
C ARG A 402 -6.55 16.42 16.87
N ASN A 403 -5.87 15.62 17.69
CA ASN A 403 -5.60 15.91 19.10
C ASN A 403 -4.12 16.29 19.31
N ASN A 404 -3.66 17.33 18.61
CA ASN A 404 -2.33 17.89 18.88
C ASN A 404 -2.33 19.41 18.65
N LYS A 405 -1.39 20.10 19.31
CA LYS A 405 -1.27 21.56 19.32
C LYS A 405 -1.10 22.13 17.91
N THR A 406 -0.31 21.46 17.07
CA THR A 406 -0.07 21.88 15.66
C THR A 406 -1.35 21.87 14.83
N HIS A 407 -2.18 20.82 14.96
CA HIS A 407 -3.48 20.73 14.31
C HIS A 407 -4.38 21.88 14.75
N GLU A 408 -4.53 22.09 16.05
CA GLU A 408 -5.37 23.17 16.59
C GLU A 408 -4.93 24.55 16.10
N THR A 409 -3.62 24.79 16.05
CA THR A 409 -3.02 26.07 15.65
C THR A 409 -3.16 26.34 14.15
N TYR A 410 -2.93 25.34 13.29
CA TYR A 410 -2.80 25.55 11.84
C TYR A 410 -3.89 24.93 10.97
N LYS A 411 -4.94 24.34 11.55
CA LYS A 411 -6.05 23.70 10.79
C LYS A 411 -6.65 24.58 9.69
N ASP A 412 -6.73 25.90 9.91
CA ASP A 412 -7.36 26.82 8.96
C ASP A 412 -6.47 27.05 7.72
N PHE A 413 -5.15 27.03 7.89
CA PHE A 413 -4.16 27.06 6.81
C PHE A 413 -4.06 25.72 6.08
N LEU A 414 -4.23 24.61 6.81
CA LEU A 414 -4.15 23.26 6.27
C LEU A 414 -5.43 22.84 5.51
N GLY A 415 -6.60 23.37 5.90
CA GLY A 415 -7.89 22.94 5.36
C GLY A 415 -8.15 21.44 5.59
N SER A 416 -8.64 20.73 4.58
CA SER A 416 -8.86 19.29 4.68
C SER A 416 -7.56 18.49 4.88
N GLY A 417 -6.41 19.05 4.46
CA GLY A 417 -5.08 18.50 4.72
C GLY A 417 -4.73 18.42 6.21
N ALA A 418 -5.46 19.12 7.09
CA ALA A 418 -5.24 19.05 8.54
C ALA A 418 -5.51 17.65 9.11
N ASN A 419 -6.16 16.75 8.38
CA ASN A 419 -6.36 15.36 8.81
C ASN A 419 -5.13 14.46 8.56
N GLU A 420 -4.05 14.99 8.00
CA GLU A 420 -2.85 14.24 7.61
C GLU A 420 -1.68 14.66 8.50
N LEU A 421 -1.05 13.73 9.21
CA LEU A 421 0.04 14.05 10.13
C LEU A 421 1.24 14.67 9.40
N PHE A 422 1.71 14.09 8.30
CA PHE A 422 2.84 14.65 7.54
C PHE A 422 2.61 16.13 7.13
N ALA A 423 1.36 16.51 6.82
CA ALA A 423 1.02 17.87 6.45
C ALA A 423 1.14 18.84 7.62
N GLN A 424 0.81 18.39 8.84
CA GLN A 424 0.99 19.14 10.07
C GLN A 424 2.47 19.35 10.39
N PHE A 425 3.30 18.31 10.25
CA PHE A 425 4.76 18.43 10.36
C PHE A 425 5.29 19.50 9.39
N PHE A 426 4.91 19.42 8.11
CA PHE A 426 5.37 20.37 7.09
C PHE A 426 4.93 21.80 7.40
N MET A 427 3.67 21.98 7.84
CA MET A 427 3.17 23.30 8.20
C MET A 427 3.89 23.86 9.42
N ARG A 428 4.16 23.05 10.45
CA ARG A 428 4.92 23.48 11.62
C ARG A 428 6.34 23.91 11.23
N ILE A 429 7.04 23.08 10.44
CA ILE A 429 8.38 23.40 9.92
C ILE A 429 8.33 24.73 9.16
N TYR A 430 7.37 24.89 8.25
CA TYR A 430 7.26 26.09 7.43
C TYR A 430 6.92 27.36 8.22
N MET A 431 6.06 27.25 9.24
CA MET A 431 5.59 28.40 10.01
C MET A 431 6.54 28.80 11.15
N GLU A 432 7.16 27.82 11.82
CA GLU A 432 7.98 28.04 13.02
C GLU A 432 9.49 27.99 12.73
N LEU A 433 9.91 27.24 11.70
CA LEU A 433 11.32 27.08 11.29
C LEU A 433 11.58 27.70 9.91
N ASN A 434 10.89 28.80 9.59
CA ASN A 434 10.98 29.48 8.29
C ASN A 434 12.43 29.90 7.98
N GLY A 435 12.95 29.40 6.87
CA GLY A 435 14.31 29.67 6.38
C GLY A 435 15.18 28.41 6.28
N CYS A 436 14.79 27.32 6.95
CA CYS A 436 15.48 26.04 6.85
C CYS A 436 15.29 25.34 5.50
N ILE A 437 16.11 24.33 5.23
CA ILE A 437 15.88 23.34 4.18
C ILE A 437 15.03 22.21 4.76
N MET A 438 13.93 21.86 4.08
CA MET A 438 13.11 20.71 4.43
C MET A 438 13.32 19.60 3.39
N ALA A 439 13.89 18.48 3.81
CA ALA A 439 14.14 17.31 2.98
C ALA A 439 13.30 16.14 3.51
N SER A 440 12.27 15.74 2.77
CA SER A 440 11.23 14.88 3.35
C SER A 440 10.70 13.78 2.44
N PHE A 441 10.52 12.59 3.02
CA PHE A 441 9.71 11.52 2.45
C PHE A 441 8.23 11.76 2.75
N SER A 442 7.36 11.73 1.74
CA SER A 442 5.91 11.91 1.96
C SER A 442 5.04 11.39 0.82
N LYS A 443 3.75 11.23 1.11
CA LYS A 443 2.71 11.08 0.07
C LYS A 443 2.63 12.38 -0.74
N LEU A 444 2.60 12.27 -2.07
CA LEU A 444 2.63 13.45 -2.97
C LEU A 444 1.29 14.21 -3.11
N LYS A 445 0.25 13.84 -2.37
CA LYS A 445 -1.09 14.48 -2.48
C LYS A 445 -1.12 15.96 -2.12
N TYR A 446 -0.17 16.45 -1.33
CA TYR A 446 -0.08 17.87 -1.02
C TYR A 446 0.26 18.73 -2.23
N LEU A 447 0.84 18.14 -3.28
CA LEU A 447 1.24 18.84 -4.50
C LEU A 447 0.07 19.11 -5.45
N ASN A 448 -0.89 18.19 -5.58
CA ASN A 448 -1.92 18.30 -6.62
C ASN A 448 -3.36 17.98 -6.17
N SER A 449 -3.58 17.41 -4.99
CA SER A 449 -4.93 17.06 -4.54
C SER A 449 -5.77 18.29 -4.21
N SER A 450 -7.08 18.23 -4.50
CA SER A 450 -8.06 19.25 -4.13
C SER A 450 -8.09 19.53 -2.62
N ASN A 451 -7.91 18.50 -1.78
CA ASN A 451 -7.95 18.62 -0.32
C ASN A 451 -6.81 19.47 0.27
N PHE A 452 -5.77 19.70 -0.51
CA PHE A 452 -4.57 20.44 -0.13
C PHE A 452 -4.48 21.83 -0.79
N LYS A 453 -5.58 22.32 -1.38
CA LYS A 453 -5.61 23.65 -2.00
C LYS A 453 -5.20 24.76 -1.02
N LYS A 454 -5.80 24.79 0.19
CA LYS A 454 -5.44 25.74 1.26
C LYS A 454 -3.99 25.60 1.70
N PHE A 455 -3.51 24.36 1.89
CA PHE A 455 -2.11 24.10 2.21
C PHE A 455 -1.17 24.77 1.18
N ARG A 456 -1.43 24.61 -0.12
CA ARG A 456 -0.62 25.22 -1.21
C ARG A 456 -0.77 26.75 -1.33
N GLU A 457 -1.83 27.33 -0.79
CA GLU A 457 -1.96 28.80 -0.71
C GLU A 457 -0.97 29.39 0.31
N VAL A 458 -0.62 28.62 1.34
CA VAL A 458 0.29 29.00 2.43
C VAL A 458 1.71 28.49 2.21
N PHE A 459 1.88 27.18 2.00
CA PHE A 459 3.18 26.53 1.79
C PHE A 459 3.73 26.88 0.40
N LYS A 460 4.67 27.83 0.36
CA LYS A 460 5.31 28.32 -0.86
C LYS A 460 6.82 28.14 -0.82
N ALA A 461 7.28 27.02 -0.29
CA ALA A 461 8.69 26.66 -0.32
C ALA A 461 9.16 26.45 -1.78
N LYS A 462 10.42 26.79 -2.06
CA LYS A 462 11.06 26.58 -3.36
C LYS A 462 11.52 25.13 -3.46
N PHE A 463 11.06 24.42 -4.48
CA PHE A 463 11.57 23.07 -4.78
C PHE A 463 13.02 23.16 -5.26
N LEU A 464 13.88 22.31 -4.71
CA LEU A 464 15.28 22.20 -5.11
C LEU A 464 15.49 20.95 -5.96
N GLU A 465 15.24 19.77 -5.39
CA GLU A 465 15.44 18.47 -6.03
C GLU A 465 14.50 17.42 -5.41
N GLY A 466 14.31 16.28 -6.09
CA GLY A 466 13.55 15.17 -5.53
C GLY A 466 13.28 14.02 -6.50
N PHE A 467 12.83 12.90 -5.94
CA PHE A 467 12.46 11.70 -6.68
C PHE A 467 11.19 11.05 -6.11
N MET A 468 10.63 10.10 -6.86
CA MET A 468 9.49 9.29 -6.43
C MET A 468 9.67 7.79 -6.66
N VAL A 469 9.10 7.00 -5.76
CA VAL A 469 9.19 5.54 -5.71
C VAL A 469 7.82 4.92 -5.40
N PRO A 470 7.59 3.64 -5.72
CA PRO A 470 6.37 2.95 -5.32
C PRO A 470 6.33 2.79 -3.79
N ALA A 471 5.16 3.03 -3.18
CA ALA A 471 5.03 3.02 -1.74
C ALA A 471 5.27 1.64 -1.10
N ASP A 472 5.01 0.55 -1.83
CA ASP A 472 5.26 -0.82 -1.39
C ASP A 472 6.74 -1.22 -1.38
N SER A 473 7.64 -0.30 -1.73
CA SER A 473 9.08 -0.44 -1.47
C SER A 473 9.46 -0.09 -0.02
N PHE A 474 8.58 0.57 0.74
CA PHE A 474 8.78 0.81 2.17
C PHE A 474 8.23 -0.35 2.99
N ASP A 475 8.97 -0.74 4.02
CA ASP A 475 8.57 -1.82 4.91
C ASP A 475 7.16 -1.54 5.50
N ASN A 476 6.28 -2.54 5.38
CA ASN A 476 4.93 -2.53 5.92
C ASN A 476 3.93 -1.56 5.26
N VAL A 477 4.22 -1.04 4.07
CA VAL A 477 3.27 -0.22 3.28
C VAL A 477 2.62 -1.08 2.18
N LYS A 478 1.32 -1.37 2.28
CA LYS A 478 0.59 -2.28 1.35
C LYS A 478 -0.18 -1.55 0.22
N GLY A 479 0.24 -0.35 -0.19
CA GLY A 479 -0.55 0.50 -1.09
C GLY A 479 0.08 0.78 -2.45
N GLN A 480 -0.76 0.89 -3.49
CA GLN A 480 -0.36 1.26 -4.85
C GLN A 480 -0.44 2.78 -5.04
N PHE A 481 0.51 3.50 -4.46
CA PHE A 481 0.62 4.96 -4.57
C PHE A 481 2.10 5.36 -4.55
N PRO A 482 2.46 6.61 -4.92
CA PRO A 482 3.84 7.04 -4.87
C PRO A 482 4.20 7.67 -3.51
N ILE A 483 5.40 7.38 -3.03
CA ILE A 483 6.10 8.16 -2.00
C ILE A 483 7.19 8.95 -2.73
N GLY A 484 7.40 10.21 -2.37
CA GLY A 484 8.53 10.98 -2.88
C GLY A 484 9.40 11.53 -1.77
N PHE A 485 10.70 11.62 -2.07
CA PHE A 485 11.67 12.38 -1.31
C PHE A 485 11.89 13.73 -1.99
N LEU A 486 11.50 14.82 -1.35
CA LEU A 486 11.58 16.16 -1.93
C LEU A 486 12.34 17.09 -1.00
N VAL A 487 13.23 17.89 -1.60
CA VAL A 487 14.04 18.91 -0.93
C VAL A 487 13.46 20.27 -1.26
N TRP A 488 13.15 21.03 -0.20
CA TRP A 488 12.50 22.34 -0.27
C TRP A 488 13.32 23.37 0.50
N ASP A 489 13.51 24.54 -0.08
CA ASP A 489 13.96 25.73 0.62
C ASP A 489 12.74 26.50 1.14
N THR A 490 12.63 26.64 2.46
CA THR A 490 11.47 27.28 3.11
C THR A 490 11.60 28.79 3.22
N ALA A 491 12.76 29.38 2.92
CA ALA A 491 12.96 30.82 2.90
C ALA A 491 12.05 31.47 1.83
N THR A 492 10.88 31.94 2.28
CA THR A 492 9.79 32.63 1.54
C THR A 492 10.18 33.40 0.25
N PRO A 493 9.23 33.61 -0.69
CA PRO A 493 8.59 32.68 -1.62
C PRO A 493 9.34 32.63 -2.98
N PRO A 494 9.13 31.63 -3.84
CA PRO A 494 9.65 31.69 -5.21
C PRO A 494 9.03 32.90 -5.92
N LEU A 495 9.86 33.67 -6.64
CA LEU A 495 9.44 34.84 -7.42
C LEU A 495 8.36 34.49 -8.48
N LYS A 496 8.15 33.21 -8.77
CA LYS A 496 7.11 32.68 -9.65
C LYS A 496 6.53 31.38 -9.05
N PRO A 497 5.22 31.13 -9.17
CA PRO A 497 4.67 29.82 -8.86
C PRO A 497 5.38 28.74 -9.71
N THR A 498 5.86 27.68 -9.07
CA THR A 498 6.39 26.50 -9.76
C THR A 498 5.23 25.82 -10.47
N ASN A 499 5.14 25.99 -11.79
CA ASN A 499 4.01 25.50 -12.59
C ASN A 499 3.94 23.97 -12.64
N ALA A 500 5.10 23.29 -12.56
CA ALA A 500 5.23 21.85 -12.52
C ALA A 500 6.49 21.43 -11.76
N LEU A 501 6.45 20.29 -11.08
CA LEU A 501 7.61 19.66 -10.45
C LEU A 501 8.01 18.45 -11.29
N ASN A 502 9.25 18.41 -11.78
CA ASN A 502 9.77 17.24 -12.48
C ASN A 502 10.52 16.35 -11.50
N LEU A 503 10.08 15.10 -11.33
CA LEU A 503 10.69 14.11 -10.46
C LEU A 503 11.24 12.94 -11.27
N GLU A 504 12.43 12.48 -10.91
CA GLU A 504 12.91 11.17 -11.33
C GLU A 504 12.08 10.08 -10.66
N VAL A 505 11.79 9.02 -11.42
CA VAL A 505 10.96 7.90 -11.01
C VAL A 505 11.83 6.66 -10.94
N PHE A 506 11.82 5.97 -9.80
CA PHE A 506 12.51 4.70 -9.62
C PHE A 506 11.53 3.57 -9.31
N ASP A 507 11.87 2.34 -9.67
CA ASP A 507 11.14 1.14 -9.25
C ASP A 507 11.49 0.72 -7.81
N SER A 508 10.99 -0.42 -7.33
CA SER A 508 11.28 -0.90 -5.96
C SER A 508 12.71 -1.39 -5.75
N LEU A 509 13.49 -1.59 -6.82
CA LEU A 509 14.88 -2.05 -6.80
C LEU A 509 15.87 -0.89 -6.97
N GLY A 510 15.38 0.33 -7.19
CA GLY A 510 16.20 1.52 -7.41
C GLY A 510 16.55 1.76 -8.87
N GLU A 511 15.93 1.03 -9.81
CA GLU A 511 16.16 1.23 -11.23
C GLU A 511 15.39 2.43 -11.76
N PHE A 512 16.04 3.24 -12.58
CA PHE A 512 15.46 4.46 -13.15
C PHE A 512 14.39 4.11 -14.21
N LEU A 513 13.18 4.65 -14.03
CA LEU A 513 12.03 4.42 -14.92
C LEU A 513 11.74 5.62 -15.83
N GLY A 514 12.30 6.79 -15.56
CA GLY A 514 12.04 8.02 -16.32
C GLY A 514 11.71 9.21 -15.43
N TYR A 515 11.11 10.22 -16.05
CA TYR A 515 10.72 11.47 -15.41
C TYR A 515 9.20 11.59 -15.32
N LYS A 516 8.71 12.25 -14.27
CA LYS A 516 7.29 12.57 -14.11
C LYS A 516 7.10 14.02 -13.67
N ASN A 517 6.28 14.75 -14.43
CA ASN A 517 5.81 16.07 -14.03
C ASN A 517 4.60 15.96 -13.10
N ILE A 518 4.61 16.75 -12.03
CA ILE A 518 3.48 16.92 -11.11
C ILE A 518 2.96 18.34 -11.24
N HIS A 519 1.71 18.44 -11.69
CA HIS A 519 1.02 19.70 -11.93
C HIS A 519 0.01 20.03 -10.83
N SER A 520 -0.01 21.30 -10.42
CA SER A 520 -1.01 21.84 -9.49
C SER A 520 -1.95 22.80 -10.22
N CYS A 521 -3.09 22.29 -10.70
CA CYS A 521 -4.07 23.11 -11.40
C CYS A 521 -5.15 23.69 -10.47
N ASN A 522 -4.75 24.45 -9.45
CA ASN A 522 -5.65 25.02 -8.43
C ASN A 522 -6.75 25.95 -8.96
N LYS A 523 -6.59 26.47 -10.18
CA LYS A 523 -7.51 27.41 -10.85
C LYS A 523 -8.44 26.74 -11.88
N VAL A 524 -8.33 25.43 -12.05
CA VAL A 524 -9.07 24.69 -13.08
C VAL A 524 -10.18 23.90 -12.42
N LEU A 525 -11.35 23.88 -13.05
CA LEU A 525 -12.46 23.03 -12.63
C LEU A 525 -12.09 21.57 -12.78
N PHE A 526 -12.45 20.74 -11.81
CA PHE A 526 -12.29 19.31 -11.98
C PHE A 526 -13.34 18.74 -12.92
N LEU A 527 -13.04 17.57 -13.49
CA LEU A 527 -13.92 16.90 -14.44
C LEU A 527 -15.33 16.64 -13.86
N ALA A 528 -15.44 16.21 -12.60
CA ALA A 528 -16.74 15.99 -11.99
C ALA A 528 -17.55 17.29 -11.85
N ASP A 529 -16.90 18.40 -11.52
CA ASP A 529 -17.57 19.71 -11.42
C ASP A 529 -18.02 20.21 -12.81
N TYR A 530 -17.24 19.96 -13.85
CA TYR A 530 -17.61 20.22 -15.24
C TYR A 530 -18.85 19.41 -15.64
N LEU A 531 -18.87 18.10 -15.36
CA LEU A 531 -20.01 17.23 -15.64
C LEU A 531 -21.30 17.74 -14.99
N GLN A 532 -21.24 18.23 -13.74
CA GLN A 532 -22.44 18.70 -13.03
C GLN A 532 -23.13 19.91 -13.69
N LYS A 533 -22.41 20.71 -14.50
CA LYS A 533 -23.02 21.82 -15.26
C LYS A 533 -24.07 21.36 -16.28
N PHE A 534 -24.02 20.08 -16.63
CA PHE A 534 -24.80 19.49 -17.72
C PHE A 534 -25.90 18.54 -17.23
N GLN A 535 -26.21 18.61 -15.94
CA GLN A 535 -27.32 17.87 -15.36
C GLN A 535 -28.60 18.15 -16.15
N PRO A 536 -29.29 17.10 -16.65
CA PRO A 536 -30.49 17.30 -17.45
C PRO A 536 -31.60 17.91 -16.58
N LYS A 537 -32.27 18.91 -17.15
CA LYS A 537 -33.38 19.63 -16.50
C LYS A 537 -34.74 19.00 -16.78
N LYS A 538 -34.87 18.28 -17.89
CA LYS A 538 -36.10 17.58 -18.29
C LYS A 538 -36.13 16.16 -17.74
N ARG A 539 -37.33 15.65 -17.45
CA ARG A 539 -37.58 14.26 -17.10
C ARG A 539 -37.77 13.43 -18.38
N ASP A 540 -36.67 13.18 -19.08
CA ASP A 540 -36.66 12.24 -20.21
C ASP A 540 -36.49 10.79 -19.69
N THR A 541 -36.65 9.81 -20.57
CA THR A 541 -36.37 8.40 -20.24
C THR A 541 -34.92 8.23 -19.82
N ILE A 542 -34.70 7.84 -18.56
CA ILE A 542 -33.37 7.59 -18.00
C ILE A 542 -32.92 6.18 -18.39
N PHE A 543 -31.83 6.11 -19.15
CA PHE A 543 -31.23 4.85 -19.60
C PHE A 543 -30.46 4.17 -18.47
N GLY A 544 -29.84 4.97 -17.60
CA GLY A 544 -29.08 4.55 -16.44
C GLY A 544 -28.41 5.74 -15.76
N TYR A 545 -27.44 5.47 -14.91
CA TYR A 545 -26.71 6.50 -14.16
C TYR A 545 -25.21 6.22 -14.15
N LEU A 546 -24.41 7.27 -14.24
CA LEU A 546 -22.97 7.28 -14.01
C LEU A 546 -22.68 7.65 -12.56
N ASP A 547 -21.91 6.82 -11.85
CA ASP A 547 -21.18 7.24 -10.66
C ASP A 547 -19.90 7.97 -11.14
N PRO A 548 -19.77 9.29 -10.96
CA PRO A 548 -18.60 10.03 -11.41
C PRO A 548 -17.37 9.78 -10.51
N GLY A 549 -17.53 9.11 -9.38
CA GLY A 549 -16.46 8.86 -8.42
C GLY A 549 -15.82 10.15 -7.89
N ARG A 550 -14.49 10.14 -7.75
CA ARG A 550 -13.69 11.35 -7.44
C ARG A 550 -12.73 11.65 -8.57
N ASN A 551 -12.11 12.83 -8.55
CA ASN A 551 -11.38 13.38 -9.68
C ASN A 551 -10.02 12.74 -9.99
N SER A 552 -9.53 11.74 -9.26
CA SER A 552 -8.19 11.17 -9.47
C SER A 552 -8.19 9.67 -9.73
N PHE A 553 -7.09 9.16 -10.28
CA PHE A 553 -6.90 7.71 -10.50
C PHE A 553 -7.00 6.87 -9.22
N GLN A 554 -6.65 7.41 -8.05
CA GLN A 554 -6.88 6.77 -6.75
C GLN A 554 -8.29 6.21 -6.55
N HIS A 555 -9.29 6.87 -7.14
CA HIS A 555 -10.71 6.54 -6.98
C HIS A 555 -11.33 6.00 -8.27
N GLN A 556 -10.50 5.54 -9.21
CA GLN A 556 -10.91 5.11 -10.53
C GLN A 556 -11.90 3.93 -10.49
N ASN A 557 -11.78 3.06 -9.49
CA ASN A 557 -12.67 1.92 -9.26
C ASN A 557 -14.11 2.30 -8.87
N LEU A 558 -14.35 3.55 -8.45
CA LEU A 558 -15.69 4.05 -8.14
C LEU A 558 -16.44 4.46 -9.41
N VAL A 559 -15.74 4.79 -10.51
CA VAL A 559 -16.38 5.25 -11.74
C VAL A 559 -17.03 4.06 -12.46
N HIS A 560 -18.36 4.03 -12.51
CA HIS A 560 -19.12 2.96 -13.18
C HIS A 560 -20.49 3.46 -13.63
N ILE A 561 -21.13 2.72 -14.55
CA ILE A 561 -22.54 2.95 -14.89
C ILE A 561 -23.43 1.83 -14.34
N SER A 562 -24.63 2.19 -13.87
CA SER A 562 -25.61 1.26 -13.30
C SER A 562 -27.04 1.71 -13.58
N VAL A 563 -28.01 0.81 -13.41
CA VAL A 563 -29.45 1.12 -13.62
C VAL A 563 -29.99 2.00 -12.49
N ILE A 564 -29.48 1.82 -11.26
CA ILE A 564 -30.02 2.46 -10.05
C ILE A 564 -29.20 3.70 -9.68
N ASP A 565 -29.90 4.77 -9.28
CA ASP A 565 -29.35 5.92 -8.59
C ASP A 565 -29.11 5.60 -7.10
N LYS A 566 -27.84 5.70 -6.66
CA LYS A 566 -27.46 5.51 -5.25
C LYS A 566 -27.02 6.82 -4.57
N SER A 567 -27.41 7.96 -5.12
CA SER A 567 -27.04 9.29 -4.57
C SER A 567 -27.49 9.46 -3.12
N GLN A 568 -28.64 8.90 -2.72
CA GLN A 568 -29.13 8.99 -1.34
C GLN A 568 -28.33 8.13 -0.35
N GLN A 569 -27.62 7.11 -0.84
CA GLN A 569 -26.84 6.17 -0.03
C GLN A 569 -25.34 6.48 -0.05
N SER A 570 -24.92 7.46 -0.85
CA SER A 570 -23.51 7.80 -1.06
C SER A 570 -23.29 9.30 -0.86
N HIS A 571 -22.03 9.71 -0.70
CA HIS A 571 -21.65 11.12 -0.66
C HIS A 571 -21.42 11.72 -2.06
N VAL A 572 -21.95 11.07 -3.12
CA VAL A 572 -21.72 11.44 -4.52
C VAL A 572 -23.07 11.49 -5.25
N LYS A 573 -23.26 12.51 -6.09
CA LYS A 573 -24.45 12.65 -6.94
C LYS A 573 -24.22 11.90 -8.24
N TYR A 574 -24.99 10.84 -8.47
CA TYR A 574 -25.00 10.10 -9.72
C TYR A 574 -25.53 11.00 -10.85
N PHE A 575 -24.97 10.82 -12.04
CA PHE A 575 -25.31 11.59 -13.22
C PHE A 575 -26.24 10.76 -14.14
N PRO A 576 -27.48 11.23 -14.41
CA PRO A 576 -28.42 10.49 -15.25
C PRO A 576 -27.99 10.44 -16.72
N ILE A 577 -28.12 9.27 -17.32
CA ILE A 577 -27.83 8.99 -18.73
C ILE A 577 -29.16 9.03 -19.47
N ILE A 578 -29.31 9.98 -20.38
CA ILE A 578 -30.45 10.12 -21.30
C ILE A 578 -29.91 10.31 -22.72
N ALA A 579 -30.78 10.36 -23.73
CA ALA A 579 -30.35 10.52 -25.12
C ALA A 579 -29.43 11.73 -25.35
N THR A 580 -29.74 12.87 -24.73
CA THR A 580 -28.98 14.12 -24.88
C THR A 580 -27.65 14.13 -24.10
N THR A 581 -27.46 13.23 -23.14
CA THR A 581 -26.25 13.19 -22.29
C THR A 581 -25.38 11.96 -22.52
N ILE A 582 -25.83 10.98 -23.32
CA ILE A 582 -25.14 9.70 -23.48
C ILE A 582 -23.72 9.86 -24.03
N LEU A 583 -23.49 10.75 -25.00
CA LEU A 583 -22.15 10.99 -25.56
C LEU A 583 -21.22 11.67 -24.55
N LEU A 584 -21.72 12.66 -23.80
CA LEU A 584 -20.95 13.32 -22.74
C LEU A 584 -20.53 12.32 -21.66
N VAL A 585 -21.46 11.48 -21.21
CA VAL A 585 -21.20 10.43 -20.22
C VAL A 585 -20.22 9.40 -20.78
N SER A 586 -20.34 9.04 -22.07
CA SER A 586 -19.43 8.12 -22.73
C SER A 586 -18.00 8.64 -22.74
N VAL A 587 -17.80 9.93 -23.07
CA VAL A 587 -16.50 10.59 -22.98
C VAL A 587 -15.98 10.54 -21.55
N PHE A 588 -16.75 11.04 -20.57
CA PHE A 588 -16.35 11.05 -19.16
C PHE A 588 -15.95 9.66 -18.66
N PHE A 589 -16.74 8.64 -18.96
CA PHE A 589 -16.45 7.27 -18.56
C PHE A 589 -15.17 6.75 -19.23
N SER A 590 -15.01 6.99 -20.52
CA SER A 590 -13.92 6.43 -21.32
C SER A 590 -12.58 7.07 -21.01
N ILE A 591 -12.50 8.40 -20.88
CA ILE A 591 -11.25 9.08 -20.49
C ILE A 591 -10.75 8.62 -19.11
N ARG A 592 -11.68 8.24 -18.23
CA ARG A 592 -11.37 7.71 -16.91
C ARG A 592 -10.79 6.29 -17.00
N HIS A 593 -11.32 5.44 -17.88
CA HIS A 593 -10.98 4.00 -17.92
C HIS A 593 -10.02 3.57 -19.04
N CYS A 594 -9.79 4.39 -20.06
CA CYS A 594 -8.90 4.04 -21.17
C CYS A 594 -7.43 4.00 -20.74
N ILE A 595 -7.04 4.75 -19.71
CA ILE A 595 -5.70 4.73 -19.10
C ILE A 595 -5.76 3.85 -17.85
N LYS A 596 -4.85 2.87 -17.77
CA LYS A 596 -4.77 1.98 -16.60
C LYS A 596 -4.27 2.77 -15.39
N ALA A 597 -4.97 2.64 -14.26
CA ALA A 597 -4.48 3.14 -12.98
C ALA A 597 -3.21 2.36 -12.55
N THR A 598 -2.16 3.09 -12.19
CA THR A 598 -0.88 2.58 -11.69
C THR A 598 -0.49 3.37 -10.44
N TRP A 599 0.51 2.89 -9.69
CA TRP A 599 1.04 3.66 -8.57
C TRP A 599 1.61 5.03 -9.02
N GLN A 600 2.11 5.13 -10.26
CA GLN A 600 2.67 6.35 -10.81
C GLN A 600 1.58 7.42 -11.00
N ASN A 601 0.45 7.06 -11.62
CA ASN A 601 -0.64 8.00 -11.93
C ASN A 601 -1.71 8.11 -10.85
N ASP A 602 -1.61 7.37 -9.75
CA ASP A 602 -2.57 7.34 -8.64
C ASP A 602 -3.02 8.73 -8.13
N ARG A 603 -2.15 9.74 -8.23
CA ARG A 603 -2.45 11.13 -7.82
C ARG A 603 -2.86 12.06 -8.95
N ASP A 604 -2.78 11.65 -10.21
CA ASP A 604 -3.11 12.50 -11.35
C ASP A 604 -4.62 12.81 -11.31
N GLN A 605 -4.93 14.08 -11.52
CA GLN A 605 -6.29 14.60 -11.43
C GLN A 605 -6.84 14.79 -12.85
N PHE A 606 -8.12 14.49 -13.01
CA PHE A 606 -8.89 14.76 -14.20
C PHE A 606 -9.55 16.14 -14.11
N TYR A 607 -9.36 16.94 -15.15
CA TYR A 607 -9.81 18.32 -15.23
C TYR A 607 -10.92 18.51 -16.26
N ALA A 608 -11.59 19.65 -16.19
CA ALA A 608 -12.37 20.16 -17.31
C ALA A 608 -11.49 20.29 -18.56
N PRO A 609 -12.05 20.08 -19.76
CA PRO A 609 -11.30 20.21 -21.00
C PRO A 609 -10.80 21.65 -21.18
N TYR A 610 -9.81 21.85 -22.06
CA TYR A 610 -9.29 23.18 -22.36
C TYR A 610 -10.38 24.11 -22.91
N ASP A 611 -11.21 23.58 -23.80
CA ASP A 611 -12.35 24.24 -24.43
C ASP A 611 -13.39 23.19 -24.90
N ASP A 612 -14.36 23.62 -25.71
CA ASP A 612 -15.42 22.76 -26.23
C ASP A 612 -15.04 22.02 -27.53
N ALA A 613 -13.77 22.06 -28.00
CA ALA A 613 -13.37 21.44 -29.26
C ALA A 613 -13.63 19.92 -29.32
N PHE A 614 -13.54 19.22 -28.19
CA PHE A 614 -13.86 17.79 -28.11
C PHE A 614 -15.33 17.48 -28.48
N GLN A 615 -16.22 18.47 -28.38
CA GLN A 615 -17.62 18.31 -28.74
C GLN A 615 -17.82 18.17 -30.25
N ASP A 616 -16.92 18.70 -31.08
CA ASP A 616 -16.99 18.60 -32.54
C ASP A 616 -16.32 17.32 -33.09
N ASP A 617 -15.54 16.63 -32.25
CA ASP A 617 -14.86 15.37 -32.61
C ASP A 617 -15.82 14.18 -32.50
N SER A 618 -16.56 13.94 -33.59
CA SER A 618 -17.53 12.83 -33.66
C SER A 618 -16.87 11.46 -33.56
N GLU A 619 -15.68 11.26 -34.11
CA GLU A 619 -14.95 10.00 -34.03
C GLU A 619 -14.58 9.69 -32.57
N PHE A 620 -14.00 10.64 -31.85
CA PHE A 620 -13.66 10.50 -30.43
C PHE A 620 -14.89 10.19 -29.57
N LYS A 621 -15.99 10.93 -29.76
CA LYS A 621 -17.25 10.69 -29.01
C LYS A 621 -17.83 9.30 -29.29
N ASN A 622 -17.83 8.86 -30.55
CA ASN A 622 -18.36 7.55 -30.94
C ASN A 622 -17.46 6.41 -30.44
N ASN A 623 -16.13 6.58 -30.50
CA ASN A 623 -15.17 5.67 -29.91
C ASN A 623 -15.39 5.52 -28.39
N CYS A 624 -15.60 6.64 -27.70
CA CYS A 624 -15.93 6.64 -26.27
C CYS A 624 -17.26 5.93 -25.98
N LEU A 625 -18.28 6.10 -26.82
CA LEU A 625 -19.56 5.38 -26.67
C LEU A 625 -19.35 3.87 -26.76
N ILE A 626 -18.68 3.39 -27.80
CA ILE A 626 -18.42 1.96 -27.96
C ILE A 626 -17.56 1.41 -26.83
N PHE A 627 -16.53 2.14 -26.41
CA PHE A 627 -15.71 1.76 -25.26
C PHE A 627 -16.56 1.62 -23.99
N MET A 628 -17.40 2.61 -23.67
CA MET A 628 -18.29 2.57 -22.50
C MET A 628 -19.23 1.35 -22.53
N LEU A 629 -19.84 1.04 -23.68
CA LEU A 629 -20.81 -0.05 -23.79
C LEU A 629 -20.23 -1.41 -23.39
N PHE A 630 -18.99 -1.70 -23.80
CA PHE A 630 -18.37 -3.02 -23.58
C PHE A 630 -17.34 -3.06 -22.45
N HIS A 631 -17.01 -1.93 -21.83
CA HIS A 631 -16.08 -1.89 -20.72
C HIS A 631 -16.65 -2.58 -19.47
N THR A 632 -15.76 -3.17 -18.65
CA THR A 632 -16.16 -3.96 -17.48
C THR A 632 -16.83 -3.16 -16.35
N GLN A 633 -16.68 -1.83 -16.35
CA GLN A 633 -17.35 -0.93 -15.42
C GLN A 633 -18.73 -0.46 -15.91
N ASN A 634 -19.18 -0.97 -17.07
CA ASN A 634 -20.60 -1.02 -17.37
C ASN A 634 -21.23 -2.15 -16.55
N ARG A 635 -21.99 -1.76 -15.51
CA ARG A 635 -22.65 -2.68 -14.57
C ARG A 635 -24.17 -2.66 -14.72
N ILE A 636 -24.67 -2.24 -15.88
CA ILE A 636 -26.09 -2.39 -16.23
C ILE A 636 -26.46 -3.87 -16.14
N THR A 637 -27.58 -4.19 -15.50
CA THR A 637 -28.09 -5.55 -15.35
C THR A 637 -29.60 -5.52 -15.34
N THR A 638 -30.23 -6.50 -15.99
CA THR A 638 -31.71 -6.60 -16.00
C THR A 638 -32.30 -6.91 -14.63
N THR A 639 -31.48 -7.37 -13.68
CA THR A 639 -31.92 -7.61 -12.29
C THR A 639 -32.27 -6.32 -11.54
N GLN A 640 -31.84 -5.16 -12.05
CA GLN A 640 -32.01 -3.85 -11.41
C GLN A 640 -32.98 -2.94 -12.16
N GLY A 641 -33.49 -3.36 -13.32
CA GLY A 641 -34.44 -2.60 -14.14
C GLY A 641 -34.24 -2.83 -15.64
N THR A 642 -34.88 -2.01 -16.47
CA THR A 642 -34.84 -2.15 -17.93
C THR A 642 -33.43 -1.87 -18.46
N ASN A 643 -32.92 -2.78 -19.31
CA ASN A 643 -31.68 -2.56 -20.03
C ASN A 643 -31.94 -1.74 -21.30
N HIS A 644 -31.41 -0.52 -21.33
CA HIS A 644 -31.51 0.39 -22.48
C HIS A 644 -30.26 0.36 -23.38
N PHE A 645 -29.21 -0.41 -23.01
CA PHE A 645 -27.87 -0.34 -23.60
C PHE A 645 -27.55 -1.51 -24.54
N ILE A 646 -28.54 -2.09 -25.22
CA ILE A 646 -28.33 -3.15 -26.21
C ILE A 646 -28.00 -2.50 -27.57
N PRO A 647 -26.81 -2.71 -28.16
CA PRO A 647 -26.40 -2.01 -29.38
C PRO A 647 -26.71 -2.79 -30.68
N PHE A 648 -27.35 -3.96 -30.59
CA PHE A 648 -27.64 -4.84 -31.72
C PHE A 648 -29.14 -5.12 -31.81
N SER A 649 -29.70 -5.23 -33.02
CA SER A 649 -31.10 -5.63 -33.19
C SER A 649 -31.33 -7.10 -32.85
N GLU A 650 -32.59 -7.45 -32.58
CA GLU A 650 -32.99 -8.85 -32.35
C GLU A 650 -32.56 -9.77 -33.51
N THR A 651 -32.63 -9.28 -34.75
CA THR A 651 -32.22 -10.03 -35.94
C THR A 651 -30.70 -10.20 -36.05
N GLU A 652 -29.91 -9.20 -35.66
CA GLU A 652 -28.45 -9.28 -35.72
C GLU A 652 -27.89 -10.35 -34.80
N VAL A 653 -28.51 -10.55 -33.63
CA VAL A 653 -28.06 -11.52 -32.61
C VAL A 653 -28.94 -12.76 -32.50
N ASN A 654 -29.99 -12.86 -33.33
CA ASN A 654 -31.00 -13.92 -33.31
C ASN A 654 -31.66 -14.09 -31.93
N ALA A 655 -32.09 -12.99 -31.32
CA ALA A 655 -32.87 -13.03 -30.09
C ALA A 655 -34.22 -13.74 -30.33
N LYS A 656 -34.62 -14.61 -29.39
CA LYS A 656 -35.86 -15.41 -29.45
C LYS A 656 -37.12 -14.64 -29.02
N GLU A 657 -36.97 -13.45 -28.44
CA GLU A 657 -38.07 -12.57 -28.01
C GLU A 657 -37.71 -11.10 -28.26
N ARG A 658 -38.72 -10.22 -28.20
CA ARG A 658 -38.61 -8.78 -28.44
C ARG A 658 -37.93 -8.06 -27.26
N TYR A 659 -37.11 -7.05 -27.55
CA TYR A 659 -36.56 -6.18 -26.50
C TYR A 659 -37.62 -5.28 -25.87
N SER A 660 -37.47 -5.06 -24.56
CA SER A 660 -38.25 -4.12 -23.77
C SER A 660 -37.84 -2.66 -24.02
N SER A 661 -36.66 -2.43 -24.61
CA SER A 661 -36.24 -1.10 -25.05
C SER A 661 -35.35 -1.14 -26.28
N HIS A 662 -35.59 -0.22 -27.21
CA HIS A 662 -34.77 0.03 -28.40
C HIS A 662 -33.99 1.35 -28.29
N ALA A 663 -33.93 1.97 -27.11
CA ALA A 663 -33.42 3.33 -26.92
C ALA A 663 -32.00 3.54 -27.50
N LEU A 664 -31.03 2.69 -27.17
CA LEU A 664 -29.69 2.79 -27.76
C LEU A 664 -29.68 2.49 -29.26
N LEU A 665 -30.46 1.52 -29.74
CA LEU A 665 -30.55 1.20 -31.16
C LEU A 665 -31.10 2.38 -31.98
N ASP A 666 -32.15 3.02 -31.48
CA ASP A 666 -32.75 4.19 -32.09
C ASP A 666 -31.76 5.37 -32.06
N PHE A 667 -31.00 5.52 -30.97
CA PHE A 667 -29.92 6.51 -30.89
C PHE A 667 -28.85 6.27 -31.95
N LEU A 668 -28.33 5.04 -32.08
CA LEU A 668 -27.27 4.69 -33.03
C LEU A 668 -27.69 4.88 -34.49
N LYS A 669 -28.98 4.69 -34.79
CA LYS A 669 -29.57 4.89 -36.13
C LYS A 669 -29.90 6.35 -36.46
N GLY A 670 -29.67 7.28 -35.53
CA GLY A 670 -30.06 8.69 -35.69
C GLY A 670 -31.57 8.93 -35.57
N GLY A 671 -32.30 8.01 -34.94
CA GLY A 671 -33.77 8.03 -34.78
C GLY A 671 -34.28 8.88 -33.61
N ILE A 672 -33.43 9.27 -32.66
CA ILE A 672 -33.84 10.14 -31.55
C ILE A 672 -33.70 11.61 -31.98
N LYS A 673 -34.84 12.29 -32.13
CA LYS A 673 -34.90 13.75 -32.32
C LYS A 673 -34.67 14.46 -30.99
N GLU A 674 -33.74 15.40 -30.94
CA GLU A 674 -33.69 16.38 -29.86
C GLU A 674 -34.71 17.49 -30.12
N GLU A 675 -35.82 17.51 -29.35
CA GLU A 675 -36.62 18.73 -29.17
C GLU A 675 -36.10 19.51 -27.96
N GLY A 676 -35.08 20.33 -28.18
CA GLY A 676 -34.64 21.34 -27.21
C GLY A 676 -33.25 21.90 -27.51
N ASP A 677 -33.03 23.15 -27.09
CA ASP A 677 -31.74 23.85 -27.05
C ASP A 677 -30.76 23.14 -26.10
N SER A 678 -30.30 21.94 -26.47
CA SER A 678 -29.20 21.28 -25.77
C SER A 678 -27.90 21.95 -26.23
N LEU A 679 -27.18 22.55 -25.28
CA LEU A 679 -25.93 23.29 -25.48
C LEU A 679 -24.77 22.44 -26.08
N PHE A 680 -24.99 21.16 -26.38
CA PHE A 680 -23.98 20.20 -26.83
C PHE A 680 -24.06 19.82 -28.31
N LEU A 681 -25.06 20.28 -29.04
CA LEU A 681 -25.22 19.96 -30.46
C LEU A 681 -25.35 21.23 -31.29
N ASN A 682 -24.27 22.00 -31.40
CA ASN A 682 -24.16 23.05 -32.41
C ASN A 682 -23.63 22.48 -33.73
N ALA A 683 -24.34 21.53 -34.34
CA ALA A 683 -24.19 21.23 -35.77
C ALA A 683 -25.44 20.53 -36.33
N LYS A 684 -26.12 21.23 -37.25
CA LYS A 684 -27.06 20.78 -38.28
C LYS A 684 -27.78 19.43 -38.07
N LYS A 685 -29.10 19.54 -37.92
CA LYS A 685 -30.16 18.52 -38.03
C LYS A 685 -29.97 17.57 -39.24
N GLU A 686 -29.13 16.56 -39.14
CA GLU A 686 -29.11 15.45 -40.09
C GLU A 686 -29.25 14.12 -39.33
N ASN A 687 -30.34 13.40 -39.61
CA ASN A 687 -30.58 12.05 -39.12
C ASN A 687 -29.67 11.06 -39.86
N LYS A 688 -28.37 11.09 -39.55
CA LYS A 688 -27.39 10.13 -40.09
C LYS A 688 -27.02 9.12 -39.00
N PRO A 689 -26.89 7.82 -39.35
CA PRO A 689 -26.31 6.83 -38.45
C PRO A 689 -24.92 7.26 -37.97
N LEU A 690 -24.55 6.87 -36.75
CA LEU A 690 -23.21 7.14 -36.23
C LEU A 690 -22.14 6.38 -37.04
N GLU A 691 -21.05 7.06 -37.37
CA GLU A 691 -19.87 6.47 -38.01
C GLU A 691 -18.85 6.06 -36.95
N PHE A 692 -18.26 4.86 -37.11
CA PHE A 692 -17.32 4.28 -36.14
C PHE A 692 -15.93 4.13 -36.75
N SER A 693 -14.91 4.38 -35.95
CA SER A 693 -13.53 4.03 -36.30
C SER A 693 -13.39 2.52 -36.53
N GLN A 694 -12.32 2.14 -37.22
CA GLN A 694 -12.01 0.73 -37.46
C GLN A 694 -11.86 -0.06 -36.14
N SER A 695 -11.32 0.55 -35.10
CA SER A 695 -11.16 -0.08 -33.77
C SER A 695 -12.51 -0.23 -33.06
N ALA A 696 -13.37 0.80 -33.12
CA ALA A 696 -14.72 0.74 -32.56
C ALA A 696 -15.59 -0.32 -33.26
N SER A 697 -15.50 -0.43 -34.59
CA SER A 697 -16.18 -1.50 -35.34
C SER A 697 -15.74 -2.89 -34.88
N LYS A 698 -14.44 -3.12 -34.66
CA LYS A 698 -13.94 -4.41 -34.14
C LYS A 698 -14.50 -4.75 -32.76
N VAL A 699 -14.63 -3.75 -31.88
CA VAL A 699 -15.26 -3.94 -30.55
C VAL A 699 -16.73 -4.30 -30.69
N LEU A 700 -17.48 -3.59 -31.55
CA LEU A 700 -18.87 -3.90 -31.84
C LEU A 700 -19.03 -5.32 -32.39
N ASP A 701 -18.18 -5.75 -33.32
CA ASP A 701 -18.24 -7.09 -33.91
C ASP A 701 -17.93 -8.17 -32.88
N ALA A 702 -16.87 -8.00 -32.08
CA ALA A 702 -16.56 -8.93 -30.99
C ALA A 702 -17.69 -9.01 -29.94
N GLY A 703 -18.29 -7.86 -29.61
CA GLY A 703 -19.48 -7.80 -28.76
C GLY A 703 -20.68 -8.54 -29.34
N ARG A 704 -20.93 -8.38 -30.65
CA ARG A 704 -22.03 -9.01 -31.37
C ARG A 704 -21.94 -10.53 -31.32
N GLU A 705 -20.74 -11.07 -31.50
CA GLU A 705 -20.50 -12.52 -31.42
C GLU A 705 -20.78 -13.08 -30.01
N ILE A 706 -20.48 -12.33 -28.94
CA ILE A 706 -20.84 -12.71 -27.57
C ILE A 706 -22.36 -12.75 -27.39
N TYR A 707 -23.08 -11.74 -27.88
CA TYR A 707 -24.54 -11.70 -27.80
C TYR A 707 -25.18 -12.83 -28.63
N ARG A 708 -24.72 -13.04 -29.87
CA ARG A 708 -25.13 -14.18 -30.72
C ARG A 708 -24.93 -15.50 -30.01
N TYR A 709 -23.78 -15.67 -29.36
CA TYR A 709 -23.47 -16.89 -28.66
C TYR A 709 -24.39 -17.13 -27.45
N TYR A 710 -24.71 -16.09 -26.69
CA TYR A 710 -25.70 -16.17 -25.60
C TYR A 710 -27.09 -16.58 -26.12
N HIS A 711 -27.61 -15.95 -27.17
CA HIS A 711 -28.95 -16.27 -27.67
C HIS A 711 -29.05 -17.66 -28.32
N LYS A 712 -27.93 -18.24 -28.76
CA LYS A 712 -27.84 -19.62 -29.23
C LYS A 712 -27.85 -20.68 -28.11
N GLN A 713 -27.64 -20.27 -26.85
CA GLN A 713 -27.59 -21.23 -25.75
C GLN A 713 -28.93 -21.95 -25.55
N ASP A 714 -28.83 -23.11 -24.90
CA ASP A 714 -29.98 -23.85 -24.42
C ASP A 714 -30.48 -23.26 -23.09
N PHE A 715 -31.75 -22.88 -23.08
CA PHE A 715 -32.45 -22.31 -21.93
C PHE A 715 -33.49 -23.28 -21.33
N THR A 716 -33.43 -24.57 -21.65
CA THR A 716 -34.37 -25.57 -21.09
C THR A 716 -34.37 -25.59 -19.56
N ASN A 717 -33.22 -25.35 -18.93
CA ASN A 717 -33.05 -25.36 -17.46
C ASN A 717 -32.78 -23.97 -16.85
N ARG A 718 -32.94 -22.87 -17.61
CA ARG A 718 -32.67 -21.49 -17.16
C ARG A 718 -33.62 -20.51 -17.85
N PRO A 719 -34.14 -19.48 -17.17
CA PRO A 719 -35.00 -18.51 -17.84
C PRO A 719 -34.25 -17.79 -18.96
N TYR A 720 -34.84 -17.79 -20.16
CA TYR A 720 -34.36 -17.00 -21.29
C TYR A 720 -34.59 -15.51 -21.02
N ASN A 721 -33.63 -14.67 -21.38
CA ASN A 721 -33.75 -13.22 -21.24
C ASN A 721 -33.28 -12.53 -22.52
N ALA A 722 -34.22 -12.05 -23.33
CA ALA A 722 -33.88 -11.26 -24.52
C ALA A 722 -33.15 -9.95 -24.19
N ASN A 723 -33.41 -9.36 -23.02
CA ASN A 723 -32.92 -8.04 -22.64
C ASN A 723 -31.53 -8.04 -21.98
N THR A 724 -30.81 -9.16 -22.07
CA THR A 724 -29.53 -9.37 -21.38
C THR A 724 -28.53 -8.24 -21.67
N SER A 725 -27.86 -7.76 -20.63
CA SER A 725 -26.69 -6.88 -20.78
C SER A 725 -25.41 -7.71 -20.92
N LEU A 726 -24.29 -7.09 -21.32
CA LEU A 726 -22.99 -7.76 -21.27
C LEU A 726 -22.66 -8.25 -19.84
N TYR A 727 -23.08 -7.51 -18.80
CA TYR A 727 -22.89 -7.93 -17.41
C TYR A 727 -23.67 -9.21 -17.10
N ASP A 728 -24.92 -9.30 -17.54
CA ASP A 728 -25.78 -10.49 -17.36
C ASP A 728 -25.25 -11.69 -18.16
N ILE A 729 -24.75 -11.47 -19.38
CA ILE A 729 -24.07 -12.52 -20.18
C ILE A 729 -22.83 -13.03 -19.44
N LYS A 730 -22.00 -12.13 -18.89
CA LYS A 730 -20.84 -12.51 -18.08
C LYS A 730 -21.27 -13.34 -16.88
N GLU A 731 -22.33 -12.94 -16.18
CA GLU A 731 -22.87 -13.71 -15.07
C GLU A 731 -23.35 -15.11 -15.49
N PHE A 732 -24.02 -15.22 -16.64
CA PHE A 732 -24.49 -16.51 -17.17
C PHE A 732 -23.35 -17.52 -17.39
N PHE A 733 -22.21 -17.07 -17.95
CA PHE A 733 -21.07 -17.94 -18.26
C PHE A 733 -20.03 -18.08 -17.14
N GLN A 734 -19.83 -17.03 -16.35
CA GLN A 734 -18.79 -16.98 -15.31
C GLN A 734 -19.34 -17.37 -13.93
N GLY A 735 -20.63 -17.13 -13.67
CA GLY A 735 -21.26 -17.29 -12.37
C GLY A 735 -20.72 -16.33 -11.31
N ARG A 736 -21.16 -16.53 -10.07
CA ARG A 736 -20.71 -15.77 -8.89
C ARG A 736 -19.89 -16.63 -7.95
N ASN A 737 -19.05 -16.00 -7.13
CA ASN A 737 -18.35 -16.64 -6.03
C ASN A 737 -19.25 -16.75 -4.78
N ALA A 738 -18.75 -17.38 -3.71
CA ALA A 738 -19.49 -17.56 -2.46
C ALA A 738 -19.91 -16.24 -1.79
N GLN A 739 -19.22 -15.14 -2.07
CA GLN A 739 -19.55 -13.80 -1.59
C GLN A 739 -20.50 -13.04 -2.53
N GLY A 740 -21.06 -13.71 -3.55
CA GLY A 740 -21.97 -13.11 -4.52
C GLY A 740 -21.32 -12.17 -5.53
N LYS A 741 -19.98 -12.12 -5.62
CA LYS A 741 -19.25 -11.33 -6.63
C LYS A 741 -19.12 -12.12 -7.92
N LEU A 742 -19.27 -11.45 -9.06
CA LEU A 742 -19.02 -12.03 -10.38
C LEU A 742 -17.62 -12.65 -10.44
N ASN A 743 -17.52 -13.88 -10.93
CA ASN A 743 -16.25 -14.57 -11.09
C ASN A 743 -15.39 -13.90 -12.17
N LEU A 744 -14.09 -14.22 -12.18
CA LEU A 744 -13.19 -13.79 -13.25
C LEU A 744 -13.45 -14.61 -14.53
N PRO A 745 -13.17 -14.06 -15.73
CA PRO A 745 -13.35 -14.78 -16.99
C PRO A 745 -12.64 -16.13 -17.04
N ALA A 746 -11.45 -16.24 -16.42
CA ALA A 746 -10.68 -17.48 -16.33
C ALA A 746 -11.43 -18.63 -15.63
N LYS A 747 -12.45 -18.32 -14.81
CA LYS A 747 -13.28 -19.31 -14.10
C LYS A 747 -14.52 -19.77 -14.89
N ALA A 748 -14.82 -19.16 -16.04
CA ALA A 748 -15.87 -19.67 -16.92
C ALA A 748 -15.55 -21.13 -17.29
N LYS A 749 -16.58 -21.96 -17.45
CA LYS A 749 -16.39 -23.35 -17.93
C LYS A 749 -16.42 -23.45 -19.45
N ASP A 750 -17.08 -22.50 -20.10
CA ASP A 750 -17.26 -22.46 -21.54
C ASP A 750 -16.01 -21.85 -22.21
N GLU A 751 -15.23 -22.70 -22.87
CA GLU A 751 -13.97 -22.30 -23.54
C GLU A 751 -14.21 -21.41 -24.76
N TYR A 752 -15.31 -21.60 -25.49
CA TYR A 752 -15.61 -20.75 -26.65
C TYR A 752 -16.01 -19.35 -26.20
N TYR A 753 -16.83 -19.24 -25.16
CA TYR A 753 -17.11 -17.96 -24.52
C TYR A 753 -15.83 -17.25 -24.03
N LYS A 754 -14.89 -17.98 -23.42
CA LYS A 754 -13.60 -17.39 -23.00
C LYS A 754 -12.86 -16.79 -24.19
N GLN A 755 -12.81 -17.49 -25.32
CA GLN A 755 -12.18 -16.99 -26.53
C GLN A 755 -12.88 -15.72 -27.06
N LEU A 756 -14.21 -15.74 -27.16
CA LEU A 756 -14.98 -14.57 -27.59
C LEU A 756 -14.75 -13.37 -26.66
N TYR A 757 -14.75 -13.59 -25.34
CA TYR A 757 -14.51 -12.54 -24.36
C TYR A 757 -13.07 -12.02 -24.41
N ALA A 758 -12.08 -12.89 -24.65
CA ALA A 758 -10.69 -12.48 -24.85
C ALA A 758 -10.54 -11.58 -26.10
N ASN A 759 -11.17 -11.95 -27.22
CA ASN A 759 -11.20 -11.13 -28.43
C ASN A 759 -11.81 -9.74 -28.17
N LEU A 760 -12.91 -9.67 -27.40
CA LEU A 760 -13.50 -8.40 -26.99
C LEU A 760 -12.52 -7.58 -26.11
N GLN A 761 -11.82 -8.21 -25.17
CA GLN A 761 -10.84 -7.51 -24.32
C GLN A 761 -9.67 -6.96 -25.15
N ASP A 762 -9.19 -7.69 -26.15
CA ASP A 762 -8.09 -7.23 -27.01
C ASP A 762 -8.54 -6.08 -27.92
N ALA A 763 -9.73 -6.19 -28.51
CA ALA A 763 -10.32 -5.08 -29.28
C ALA A 763 -10.52 -3.82 -28.41
N LEU A 764 -10.95 -3.98 -27.15
CA LEU A 764 -11.08 -2.87 -26.20
C LEU A 764 -9.74 -2.23 -25.84
N LYS A 765 -8.65 -2.99 -25.76
CA LYS A 765 -7.30 -2.43 -25.53
C LYS A 765 -6.85 -1.58 -26.71
N ASP A 766 -7.11 -2.01 -27.93
CA ASP A 766 -6.75 -1.25 -29.12
C ASP A 766 -7.58 0.03 -29.25
N LEU A 767 -8.89 -0.05 -28.99
CA LEU A 767 -9.75 1.14 -28.93
C LEU A 767 -9.30 2.10 -27.80
N ALA A 768 -8.89 1.58 -26.64
CA ALA A 768 -8.37 2.42 -25.56
C ALA A 768 -7.10 3.20 -25.99
N LYS A 769 -6.18 2.57 -26.72
CA LYS A 769 -4.97 3.26 -27.25
C LYS A 769 -5.31 4.40 -28.21
N GLU A 770 -6.41 4.28 -28.95
CA GLU A 770 -6.90 5.33 -29.85
C GLU A 770 -7.54 6.51 -29.09
N ILE A 771 -8.23 6.22 -27.97
CA ILE A 771 -8.84 7.24 -27.09
C ILE A 771 -7.78 7.99 -26.26
N GLN A 772 -6.70 7.30 -25.84
CA GLN A 772 -5.70 7.82 -24.91
C GLN A 772 -5.08 9.19 -25.30
N PRO A 773 -4.56 9.40 -26.53
CA PRO A 773 -3.97 10.68 -26.92
C PRO A 773 -4.96 11.86 -26.78
N LYS A 774 -6.23 11.62 -27.11
CA LYS A 774 -7.31 12.62 -27.03
C LYS A 774 -7.59 13.09 -25.61
N VAL A 775 -7.31 12.26 -24.60
CA VAL A 775 -7.42 12.65 -23.18
C VAL A 775 -6.50 13.82 -22.85
N TYR A 776 -5.28 13.80 -23.39
CA TYR A 776 -4.29 14.85 -23.19
C TYR A 776 -4.51 16.02 -24.14
N GLU A 777 -4.82 15.74 -25.41
CA GLU A 777 -5.14 16.75 -26.44
C GLU A 777 -6.23 17.72 -25.96
N TYR A 778 -7.31 17.20 -25.39
CA TYR A 778 -8.41 18.01 -24.87
C TYR A 778 -8.22 18.49 -23.43
N GLY A 779 -7.11 18.14 -22.76
CA GLY A 779 -6.75 18.66 -21.44
C GLY A 779 -7.49 18.01 -20.25
N PHE A 780 -8.14 16.87 -20.48
CA PHE A 780 -8.76 16.07 -19.42
C PHE A 780 -7.72 15.52 -18.44
N LEU A 781 -6.52 15.18 -18.95
CA LEU A 781 -5.29 15.03 -18.18
C LEU A 781 -4.25 16.03 -18.71
N ARG A 782 -3.24 16.33 -17.89
CA ARG A 782 -2.22 17.35 -18.20
C ARG A 782 -0.84 16.77 -17.92
N GLU A 783 0.08 16.93 -18.88
CA GLU A 783 1.48 16.48 -18.82
C GLU A 783 2.46 17.58 -18.45
#